data_AF-F7GTU6-F1
#
_entry.id   AF-F7GTU6-F1
#
_cell.length_a   1.000
_cell.length_b   1.000
_cell.length_c   1.000
_cell.angle_alpha   90.00
_cell.angle_beta   90.00
_cell.angle_gamma   90.00
#
_symmetry.space_group_name_H-M   'P 1'
#
loop_
_entity.id
_entity.type
_entity.pdbx_description
1 polymer ?
#
loop_
_entity_poly.entity_id
_entity_poly.type
_entity_poly.pdbx_seq_one_letter_code
_entity_poly.pdbx_strand_id
1 'polypeptide(L)'
;MKLVFPTLLFLGALGLCLAAPRGSVRWCTVSKPEATKCIQWQRNLRKVGGPSVSCIKRASPTQCVEAIATNKADAVTLDGGLIYEAGQAPYLLRPVAAEVYGSEAQPQTHYYAVAVVKKGGRFQLNQLQGLKSCHTGLRRTAGWNIPIGTIRPFLNWTGPPEHIEAAVARFFSASCVPGADERQFPNLCRLCVGRGANKCAFSSKEPYFGYSGAFKCLRDGAGDVAFIRESTVFEDLPSQAERDEYELLCPDNTRKPVDKFQECHLARVPSHAVVARSGNGKEDAIWELLRRSQEKFGKDKSPEFRLFGSPRGEKDLLFKDSAIGFSRVPGRIDSGLYLGSSYFTAIQNLRKSKEEVASRNARVVWCAVGDQEQRKCNQWSSLSEGSVTCSSASTTEDCIALVLKGEADAMSLDGGFVYTAGKCGLVPVLAENYKSPKSSDPDPKCVDRPVEGYLAVAVVRKSDAGLTWNSLKGTKSCHTAVDRTAGWNIPIGLLFNQTGSCKFDEYFSQSCAPGSDPKSNLCALCIGNEQGENKCVPNSNERYYGYDGAFRCLAENAGDVAFVKDATVLQNTDGKNTEAWAKDLKLENFELLCLDGTRKPVTEARSCHLAMAPNHAVVSRMDKVERLKQVLFQQQAKFGRNGSACPGKFCLFHSETKNLLFNDNTECLARLHGKTTYEKYLGPQYVTAINNLKKCSTSPLLEACAFLRK
;
A
#
# COMPACT_ATOMS: atom_id res chain seq x y z
N MET A 1 33.46 72.66 14.37
CA MET A 1 34.19 72.62 13.09
C MET A 1 33.50 71.62 12.16
N LYS A 2 33.09 72.15 11.01
CA LYS A 2 32.70 71.54 9.72
C LYS A 2 32.57 70.00 9.58
N LEU A 3 31.36 69.61 9.14
CA LEU A 3 30.99 68.67 8.07
C LEU A 3 32.14 68.13 7.20
N VAL A 4 32.08 66.85 6.80
CA VAL A 4 31.91 66.38 5.39
C VAL A 4 31.49 64.89 5.38
N PHE A 5 30.35 64.62 4.74
CA PHE A 5 29.92 63.30 4.24
C PHE A 5 30.71 62.90 2.99
N PRO A 6 30.92 61.60 2.74
CA PRO A 6 30.79 61.10 1.38
C PRO A 6 29.83 59.91 1.30
N THR A 7 28.81 60.12 0.48
CA THR A 7 27.96 59.14 -0.20
C THR A 7 28.78 58.03 -0.86
N LEU A 8 28.41 56.77 -0.63
CA LEU A 8 28.80 55.64 -1.48
C LEU A 8 27.58 54.76 -1.77
N LEU A 9 27.43 54.50 -3.06
CA LEU A 9 26.34 53.84 -3.77
C LEU A 9 25.95 52.48 -3.15
N PHE A 10 24.66 52.32 -2.85
CA PHE A 10 24.02 51.00 -2.76
C PHE A 10 23.71 50.51 -4.18
N LEU A 11 24.64 49.78 -4.79
CA LEU A 11 24.39 48.97 -5.99
C LEU A 11 23.74 47.66 -5.56
N GLY A 12 22.53 47.43 -6.04
CA GLY A 12 21.73 46.24 -5.78
C GLY A 12 22.44 44.96 -6.22
N ALA A 13 22.73 44.09 -5.25
CA ALA A 13 22.95 42.68 -5.51
C ALA A 13 21.58 42.01 -5.66
N LEU A 14 21.06 42.02 -6.89
CA LEU A 14 20.09 41.03 -7.34
C LEU A 14 20.74 39.65 -7.15
N GLY A 15 20.36 38.99 -6.05
CA GLY A 15 20.74 37.63 -5.76
C GLY A 15 20.27 36.71 -6.89
N LEU A 16 21.19 36.39 -7.79
CA LEU A 16 21.13 35.17 -8.58
C LEU A 16 21.03 34.02 -7.58
N CYS A 17 19.81 33.50 -7.38
CA CYS A 17 19.60 32.16 -6.85
C CYS A 17 20.25 31.19 -7.84
N LEU A 18 21.56 30.96 -7.68
CA LEU A 18 22.24 29.81 -8.22
C LEU A 18 21.53 28.60 -7.61
N ALA A 19 20.67 27.96 -8.41
CA ALA A 19 20.15 26.64 -8.10
C ALA A 19 21.35 25.77 -7.71
N ALA A 20 21.38 25.31 -6.47
CA ALA A 20 22.42 24.40 -5.99
C ALA A 20 22.59 23.28 -7.02
N PRO A 21 23.81 22.98 -7.49
CA PRO A 21 24.00 21.92 -8.46
C PRO A 21 23.44 20.64 -7.86
N ARG A 22 22.42 20.06 -8.49
CA ARG A 22 21.86 18.77 -8.09
C ARG A 22 23.03 17.78 -7.98
N GLY A 23 23.40 17.44 -6.75
CA GLY A 23 24.64 16.72 -6.48
C GLY A 23 24.66 15.37 -7.21
N SER A 24 25.85 14.96 -7.69
CA SER A 24 26.05 13.68 -8.38
C SER A 24 25.42 12.51 -7.62
N VAL A 25 24.79 11.59 -8.35
CA VAL A 25 24.25 10.35 -7.80
C VAL A 25 25.39 9.34 -7.66
N ARG A 26 25.52 8.73 -6.47
CA ARG A 26 26.51 7.68 -6.19
C ARG A 26 25.88 6.29 -6.38
N TRP A 27 26.14 5.67 -7.52
CA TRP A 27 25.65 4.33 -7.83
C TRP A 27 26.53 3.26 -7.19
N CYS A 28 25.94 2.37 -6.41
CA CYS A 28 26.68 1.26 -5.80
C CYS A 28 26.75 0.05 -6.75
N THR A 29 27.94 -0.52 -6.90
CA THR A 29 28.21 -1.69 -7.74
C THR A 29 28.74 -2.83 -6.88
N VAL A 30 28.33 -4.07 -7.14
CA VAL A 30 28.65 -5.26 -6.35
C VAL A 30 29.76 -6.13 -6.95
N SER A 31 30.27 -5.78 -8.13
CA SER A 31 31.37 -6.52 -8.78
C SER A 31 32.34 -5.63 -9.56
N LYS A 32 33.49 -6.19 -9.97
CA LYS A 32 34.48 -5.48 -10.82
C LYS A 32 33.95 -5.22 -12.24
N PRO A 33 33.31 -6.19 -12.94
CA PRO A 33 32.68 -5.93 -14.24
C PRO A 33 31.61 -4.84 -14.15
N GLU A 34 30.80 -4.86 -13.09
CA GLU A 34 29.75 -3.87 -12.88
C GLU A 34 30.29 -2.47 -12.60
N ALA A 35 31.35 -2.34 -11.78
CA ALA A 35 32.06 -1.08 -11.59
C ALA A 35 32.61 -0.54 -12.93
N THR A 36 33.10 -1.42 -13.80
CA THR A 36 33.60 -1.04 -15.13
C THR A 36 32.47 -0.50 -16.02
N LYS A 37 31.32 -1.20 -16.06
CA LYS A 37 30.12 -0.73 -16.78
C LYS A 37 29.61 0.61 -16.23
N CYS A 38 29.63 0.80 -14.91
CA CYS A 38 29.24 2.07 -14.29
C CYS A 38 30.17 3.23 -14.70
N ILE A 39 31.48 3.00 -14.79
CA ILE A 39 32.43 4.03 -15.24
C ILE A 39 32.19 4.38 -16.72
N GLN A 40 31.83 3.39 -17.55
CA GLN A 40 31.42 3.65 -18.93
C GLN A 40 30.12 4.46 -18.98
N TRP A 41 29.14 4.13 -18.15
CA TRP A 41 27.89 4.90 -18.02
C TRP A 41 28.16 6.36 -17.64
N GLN A 42 29.00 6.59 -16.63
CA GLN A 42 29.44 7.93 -16.21
C GLN A 42 30.06 8.73 -17.36
N ARG A 43 30.99 8.13 -18.11
CA ARG A 43 31.67 8.79 -19.23
C ARG A 43 30.69 9.16 -20.35
N ASN A 44 29.80 8.24 -20.72
CA ASN A 44 28.84 8.47 -21.78
C ASN A 44 27.78 9.51 -21.41
N LEU A 45 27.31 9.52 -20.16
CA LEU A 45 26.44 10.60 -19.66
C LEU A 45 27.12 11.97 -19.75
N ARG A 46 28.40 12.07 -19.35
CA ARG A 46 29.17 13.31 -19.46
C ARG A 46 29.29 13.80 -20.91
N LYS A 47 29.51 12.89 -21.87
CA LYS A 47 29.59 13.24 -23.31
C LYS A 47 28.31 13.85 -23.84
N VAL A 48 27.15 13.40 -23.36
CA VAL A 48 25.82 13.87 -23.83
C VAL A 48 25.25 15.01 -22.98
N GLY A 49 26.05 15.62 -22.08
CA GLY A 49 25.58 16.67 -21.18
C GLY A 49 24.51 16.20 -20.19
N GLY A 50 24.50 14.90 -19.85
CA GLY A 50 23.52 14.29 -18.96
C GLY A 50 23.83 14.49 -17.47
N PRO A 51 22.91 14.06 -16.58
CA PRO A 51 23.12 14.10 -15.13
C PRO A 51 24.36 13.31 -14.71
N SER A 52 25.03 13.76 -13.64
CA SER A 52 26.26 13.13 -13.16
C SER A 52 25.99 11.89 -12.30
N VAL A 53 26.74 10.82 -12.59
CA VAL A 53 26.79 9.59 -11.80
C VAL A 53 28.23 9.26 -11.42
N SER A 54 28.42 8.70 -10.23
CA SER A 54 29.71 8.22 -9.73
C SER A 54 29.57 6.80 -9.19
N CYS A 55 30.63 6.01 -9.26
CA CYS A 55 30.56 4.57 -9.01
C CYS A 55 31.22 4.19 -7.67
N ILE A 56 30.44 3.59 -6.76
CA ILE A 56 30.89 3.14 -5.45
C ILE A 56 30.97 1.61 -5.45
N LYS A 57 32.19 1.07 -5.37
CA LYS A 57 32.40 -0.38 -5.40
C LYS A 57 32.21 -1.02 -4.01
N ARG A 58 31.46 -2.11 -3.97
CA ARG A 58 31.30 -3.04 -2.83
C ARG A 58 31.41 -4.48 -3.34
N ALA A 59 31.40 -5.45 -2.42
CA ALA A 59 31.52 -6.87 -2.73
C ALA A 59 30.18 -7.62 -2.74
N SER A 60 29.10 -7.02 -2.22
CA SER A 60 27.78 -7.66 -2.16
C SER A 60 26.63 -6.65 -2.14
N PRO A 61 25.40 -7.08 -2.47
CA PRO A 61 24.22 -6.22 -2.35
C PRO A 61 23.99 -5.70 -0.93
N THR A 62 24.23 -6.52 0.11
CA THR A 62 24.10 -6.11 1.52
C THR A 62 25.04 -4.95 1.85
N GLN A 63 26.30 -5.00 1.40
CA GLN A 63 27.24 -3.89 1.59
C GLN A 63 26.82 -2.63 0.83
N CYS A 64 26.11 -2.76 -0.29
CA CYS A 64 25.52 -1.61 -0.97
C CYS A 64 24.34 -1.03 -0.20
N VAL A 65 23.47 -1.87 0.35
CA VAL A 65 22.37 -1.44 1.24
C VAL A 65 22.93 -0.68 2.46
N GLU A 66 23.94 -1.23 3.12
CA GLU A 66 24.65 -0.57 4.23
C GLU A 66 25.30 0.75 3.79
N ALA A 67 25.95 0.79 2.63
CA ALA A 67 26.55 2.00 2.09
C ALA A 67 25.50 3.08 1.79
N ILE A 68 24.32 2.70 1.31
CA ILE A 68 23.22 3.65 1.08
C ILE A 68 22.67 4.14 2.41
N ALA A 69 22.38 3.25 3.36
CA ALA A 69 21.88 3.62 4.68
C ALA A 69 22.85 4.55 5.44
N THR A 70 24.16 4.32 5.32
CA THR A 70 25.21 5.15 5.95
C THR A 70 25.67 6.33 5.08
N ASN A 71 24.88 6.70 4.06
CA ASN A 71 25.13 7.85 3.18
C ASN A 71 26.51 7.82 2.48
N LYS A 72 27.07 6.64 2.19
CA LYS A 72 28.29 6.39 1.39
C LYS A 72 27.97 6.10 -0.09
N ALA A 73 26.73 5.72 -0.40
CA ALA A 73 26.17 5.59 -1.74
C ALA A 73 24.73 6.15 -1.76
N ASP A 74 24.13 6.29 -2.94
CA ASP A 74 22.78 6.85 -3.09
C ASP A 74 21.77 5.82 -3.63
N ALA A 75 22.17 4.94 -4.55
CA ALA A 75 21.27 3.99 -5.19
C ALA A 75 21.94 2.66 -5.56
N VAL A 76 21.14 1.59 -5.60
CA VAL A 76 21.49 0.26 -6.14
C VAL A 76 20.22 -0.44 -6.63
N THR A 77 20.32 -1.25 -7.68
CA THR A 77 19.22 -2.10 -8.14
C THR A 77 19.19 -3.40 -7.36
N LEU A 78 18.03 -3.79 -6.83
CA LEU A 78 17.85 -4.99 -6.02
C LEU A 78 16.71 -5.88 -6.51
N ASP A 79 16.90 -7.18 -6.32
CA ASP A 79 15.87 -8.21 -6.42
C ASP A 79 14.84 -8.08 -5.27
N GLY A 80 13.59 -8.51 -5.49
CA GLY A 80 12.51 -8.38 -4.51
C GLY A 80 12.84 -8.96 -3.12
N GLY A 81 13.58 -10.07 -3.07
CA GLY A 81 14.04 -10.62 -1.79
C GLY A 81 15.02 -9.72 -1.03
N LEU A 82 15.85 -8.95 -1.74
CA LEU A 82 16.78 -7.99 -1.15
C LEU A 82 16.11 -6.63 -0.88
N ILE A 83 15.07 -6.26 -1.63
CA ILE A 83 14.20 -5.12 -1.31
C ILE A 83 13.55 -5.32 0.05
N TYR A 84 13.12 -6.55 0.36
CA TYR A 84 12.60 -6.88 1.69
C TYR A 84 13.62 -6.56 2.78
N GLU A 85 14.84 -7.09 2.67
CA GLU A 85 15.90 -6.88 3.68
C GLU A 85 16.31 -5.40 3.77
N ALA A 86 16.43 -4.72 2.63
CA ALA A 86 16.79 -3.31 2.56
C ALA A 86 15.73 -2.38 3.18
N GLY A 87 14.46 -2.81 3.20
CA GLY A 87 13.37 -2.07 3.82
C GLY A 87 13.23 -2.29 5.33
N GLN A 88 13.93 -3.27 5.91
CA GLN A 88 13.90 -3.50 7.35
C GLN A 88 14.82 -2.53 8.11
N ALA A 89 14.54 -2.33 9.40
CA ALA A 89 15.49 -1.67 10.30
C ALA A 89 16.80 -2.48 10.37
N PRO A 90 17.97 -1.81 10.42
CA PRO A 90 18.18 -0.36 10.53
C PRO A 90 18.25 0.40 9.18
N TYR A 91 18.02 -0.26 8.04
CA TYR A 91 18.28 0.33 6.72
C TYR A 91 17.15 1.23 6.20
N LEU A 92 15.89 0.79 6.34
CA LEU A 92 14.67 1.53 5.98
C LEU A 92 14.72 2.18 4.58
N LEU A 93 15.33 1.49 3.61
CA LEU A 93 15.38 1.91 2.21
C LEU A 93 14.04 1.67 1.53
N ARG A 94 13.73 2.44 0.50
CA ARG A 94 12.52 2.30 -0.30
C ARG A 94 12.82 2.19 -1.79
N PRO A 95 11.98 1.49 -2.57
CA PRO A 95 12.08 1.47 -4.02
C PRO A 95 11.66 2.82 -4.62
N VAL A 96 12.43 3.32 -5.58
CA VAL A 96 12.20 4.63 -6.23
C VAL A 96 11.99 4.53 -7.74
N ALA A 97 12.49 3.47 -8.37
CA ALA A 97 12.25 3.16 -9.77
C ALA A 97 12.20 1.64 -9.96
N ALA A 98 11.15 1.13 -10.59
CA ALA A 98 10.99 -0.28 -10.93
C ALA A 98 11.50 -0.54 -12.35
N GLU A 99 12.22 -1.63 -12.56
CA GLU A 99 12.55 -2.08 -13.91
C GLU A 99 11.28 -2.48 -14.67
N VAL A 100 11.24 -2.19 -15.96
CA VAL A 100 10.16 -2.56 -16.87
C VAL A 100 10.68 -3.67 -17.78
N TYR A 101 9.92 -4.76 -17.88
CA TYR A 101 10.18 -5.90 -18.76
C TYR A 101 9.08 -6.03 -19.83
N GLY A 102 9.17 -7.08 -20.65
CA GLY A 102 8.22 -7.35 -21.72
C GLY A 102 8.61 -6.64 -23.01
N SER A 103 7.62 -6.08 -23.71
CA SER A 103 7.81 -5.34 -24.95
C SER A 103 7.33 -3.90 -24.80
N GLU A 104 7.71 -3.01 -25.72
CA GLU A 104 7.19 -1.63 -25.71
C GLU A 104 5.66 -1.57 -25.85
N ALA A 105 5.06 -2.55 -26.54
CA ALA A 105 3.61 -2.67 -26.69
C ALA A 105 2.91 -3.21 -25.44
N GLN A 106 3.62 -4.03 -24.64
CA GLN A 106 3.10 -4.65 -23.42
C GLN A 106 4.15 -4.56 -22.30
N PRO A 107 4.40 -3.36 -21.76
CA PRO A 107 5.36 -3.16 -20.68
C PRO A 107 4.80 -3.70 -19.37
N GLN A 108 5.65 -4.35 -18.58
CA GLN A 108 5.27 -4.91 -17.29
C GLN A 108 6.31 -4.66 -16.20
N THR A 109 5.86 -4.27 -15.01
CA THR A 109 6.69 -4.09 -13.79
C THR A 109 6.64 -5.32 -12.89
N HIS A 110 6.50 -6.50 -13.50
CA HIS A 110 6.45 -7.79 -12.82
C HIS A 110 7.05 -8.87 -13.73
N TYR A 111 7.34 -10.02 -13.16
CA TYR A 111 7.77 -11.22 -13.88
C TYR A 111 7.23 -12.48 -13.19
N TYR A 112 7.47 -13.65 -13.76
CA TYR A 112 6.97 -14.92 -13.25
C TYR A 112 8.11 -15.79 -12.73
N ALA A 113 8.00 -16.21 -11.47
CA ALA A 113 8.88 -17.22 -10.90
C ALA A 113 8.40 -18.61 -11.35
N VAL A 114 9.26 -19.38 -12.01
CA VAL A 114 8.94 -20.68 -12.60
C VAL A 114 9.94 -21.76 -12.17
N ALA A 115 9.51 -23.01 -12.23
CA ALA A 115 10.35 -24.19 -12.05
C ALA A 115 10.53 -24.89 -13.40
N VAL A 116 11.73 -24.80 -13.96
CA VAL A 116 12.07 -25.37 -15.28
C VAL A 116 12.73 -26.74 -15.10
N VAL A 117 12.36 -27.68 -15.95
CA VAL A 117 12.87 -29.06 -15.96
C VAL A 117 13.17 -29.48 -17.38
N LYS A 118 14.01 -30.50 -17.56
CA LYS A 118 14.17 -31.16 -18.85
C LYS A 118 12.93 -32.01 -19.19
N LYS A 119 12.60 -32.06 -20.47
CA LYS A 119 11.60 -32.97 -21.02
C LYS A 119 12.09 -34.41 -20.91
N GLY A 120 11.16 -35.34 -20.70
CA GLY A 120 11.46 -36.77 -20.49
C GLY A 120 11.49 -37.22 -19.03
N GLY A 121 11.65 -36.30 -18.07
CA GLY A 121 11.44 -36.59 -16.64
C GLY A 121 9.95 -36.82 -16.34
N ARG A 122 9.64 -37.76 -15.43
CA ARG A 122 8.25 -38.11 -15.05
C ARG A 122 7.78 -37.54 -13.71
N PHE A 123 8.53 -36.61 -13.12
CA PHE A 123 8.21 -36.03 -11.81
C PHE A 123 7.51 -34.68 -11.93
N GLN A 124 6.63 -34.42 -10.96
CA GLN A 124 5.86 -33.19 -10.79
C GLN A 124 6.37 -32.36 -9.58
N LEU A 125 5.77 -31.19 -9.34
CA LEU A 125 6.22 -30.25 -8.31
C LEU A 125 6.19 -30.83 -6.88
N ASN A 126 5.22 -31.68 -6.57
CA ASN A 126 5.12 -32.38 -5.28
C ASN A 126 6.09 -33.58 -5.13
N GLN A 127 6.84 -33.94 -6.17
CA GLN A 127 7.74 -35.10 -6.21
C GLN A 127 9.23 -34.69 -6.24
N LEU A 128 9.54 -33.49 -5.77
CA LEU A 128 10.90 -32.94 -5.82
C LEU A 128 11.84 -33.49 -4.72
N GLN A 129 11.32 -34.24 -3.76
CA GLN A 129 12.12 -34.79 -2.67
C GLN A 129 13.18 -35.78 -3.20
N GLY A 130 14.42 -35.63 -2.75
CA GLY A 130 15.55 -36.45 -3.18
C GLY A 130 16.13 -36.09 -4.55
N LEU A 131 15.49 -35.20 -5.33
CA LEU A 131 16.04 -34.70 -6.58
C LEU A 131 17.15 -33.67 -6.36
N LYS A 132 17.79 -33.26 -7.45
CA LYS A 132 18.84 -32.24 -7.48
C LYS A 132 18.29 -30.89 -7.96
N SER A 133 18.67 -29.79 -7.32
CA SER A 133 18.10 -28.47 -7.61
C SER A 133 19.12 -27.36 -7.91
N CYS A 134 18.76 -26.46 -8.80
CA CYS A 134 19.54 -25.30 -9.20
C CYS A 134 18.81 -24.00 -8.84
N HIS A 135 19.46 -23.13 -8.07
CA HIS A 135 18.84 -21.91 -7.53
C HIS A 135 19.63 -20.67 -7.95
N THR A 136 18.96 -19.56 -8.23
CA THR A 136 19.65 -18.31 -8.63
C THR A 136 20.56 -17.72 -7.55
N GLY A 137 20.34 -18.10 -6.29
CA GLY A 137 21.02 -17.58 -5.11
C GLY A 137 20.11 -17.51 -3.90
N LEU A 138 20.71 -17.64 -2.71
CA LEU A 138 20.02 -17.57 -1.43
C LEU A 138 19.25 -16.24 -1.29
N ARG A 139 18.03 -16.29 -0.74
CA ARG A 139 17.13 -15.14 -0.51
C ARG A 139 16.64 -14.39 -1.76
N ARG A 140 16.96 -14.84 -2.97
CA ARG A 140 16.39 -14.27 -4.20
C ARG A 140 14.93 -14.67 -4.40
N THR A 141 14.14 -13.82 -5.05
CA THR A 141 12.71 -14.06 -5.27
C THR A 141 12.43 -15.39 -5.97
N ALA A 142 12.82 -15.54 -7.24
CA ALA A 142 12.48 -16.73 -8.02
C ALA A 142 13.31 -17.97 -7.66
N GLY A 143 14.57 -17.77 -7.24
CA GLY A 143 15.47 -18.87 -6.94
C GLY A 143 15.39 -19.40 -5.50
N TRP A 144 14.79 -18.69 -4.56
CA TRP A 144 14.72 -19.12 -3.16
C TRP A 144 13.36 -18.85 -2.51
N ASN A 145 12.96 -17.59 -2.36
CA ASN A 145 11.82 -17.24 -1.52
C ASN A 145 10.52 -17.88 -2.01
N ILE A 146 10.24 -17.80 -3.31
CA ILE A 146 9.05 -18.42 -3.92
C ILE A 146 9.13 -19.95 -3.85
N PRO A 147 10.14 -20.64 -4.42
CA PRO A 147 10.14 -22.10 -4.44
C PRO A 147 10.20 -22.72 -3.05
N ILE A 148 10.97 -22.17 -2.11
CA ILE A 148 11.02 -22.67 -0.73
C ILE A 148 9.69 -22.43 -0.01
N GLY A 149 9.02 -21.31 -0.25
CA GLY A 149 7.66 -21.06 0.23
C GLY A 149 6.66 -22.09 -0.32
N THR A 150 6.75 -22.42 -1.61
CA THR A 150 5.89 -23.40 -2.28
C THR A 150 6.10 -24.82 -1.75
N ILE A 151 7.35 -25.25 -1.54
CA ILE A 151 7.64 -26.61 -1.08
C ILE A 151 7.64 -26.76 0.44
N ARG A 152 7.47 -25.66 1.20
CA ARG A 152 7.47 -25.66 2.66
C ARG A 152 6.60 -26.76 3.28
N PRO A 153 5.39 -27.07 2.78
CA PRO A 153 4.57 -28.17 3.31
C PRO A 153 5.24 -29.55 3.25
N PHE A 154 6.22 -29.75 2.37
CA PHE A 154 6.94 -31.01 2.16
C PHE A 154 8.31 -31.06 2.87
N LEU A 155 8.76 -29.97 3.48
CA LEU A 155 10.10 -29.88 4.09
C LEU A 155 10.22 -30.59 5.45
N ASN A 156 9.09 -30.92 6.10
CA ASN A 156 9.06 -31.40 7.49
C ASN A 156 9.89 -30.52 8.44
N TRP A 157 9.92 -29.20 8.18
CA TRP A 157 10.66 -28.23 8.99
C TRP A 157 9.88 -27.91 10.27
N THR A 158 10.52 -28.08 11.42
CA THR A 158 9.91 -27.84 12.74
C THR A 158 9.79 -26.36 13.09
N GLY A 159 10.48 -25.48 12.35
CA GLY A 159 10.53 -24.05 12.63
C GLY A 159 11.80 -23.63 13.37
N PRO A 160 11.91 -22.34 13.72
CA PRO A 160 13.00 -21.83 14.55
C PRO A 160 13.12 -22.59 15.88
N PRO A 161 14.34 -22.85 16.39
CA PRO A 161 15.62 -22.25 15.99
C PRO A 161 16.30 -22.92 14.78
N GLU A 162 15.77 -24.02 14.25
CA GLU A 162 16.33 -24.64 13.05
C GLU A 162 16.20 -23.71 11.84
N HIS A 163 17.31 -23.47 11.14
CA HIS A 163 17.32 -22.73 9.89
C HIS A 163 16.58 -23.50 8.79
N ILE A 164 15.71 -22.82 8.02
CA ILE A 164 14.98 -23.45 6.93
C ILE A 164 15.92 -24.05 5.87
N GLU A 165 17.10 -23.48 5.72
CA GLU A 165 18.22 -23.98 4.91
C GLU A 165 18.56 -25.45 5.27
N ALA A 166 18.55 -25.82 6.55
CA ALA A 166 18.84 -27.18 7.00
C ALA A 166 17.78 -28.19 6.52
N ALA A 167 16.50 -27.81 6.58
CA ALA A 167 15.41 -28.65 6.08
C ALA A 167 15.47 -28.81 4.56
N VAL A 168 15.78 -27.74 3.83
CA VAL A 168 15.99 -27.79 2.37
C VAL A 168 17.19 -28.67 2.00
N ALA A 169 18.27 -28.60 2.79
CA ALA A 169 19.48 -29.41 2.60
C ALA A 169 19.25 -30.92 2.82
N ARG A 170 18.21 -31.30 3.57
CA ARG A 170 17.75 -32.69 3.71
C ARG A 170 16.72 -33.09 2.64
N PHE A 171 15.93 -32.13 2.16
CA PHE A 171 14.88 -32.37 1.18
C PHE A 171 15.43 -32.72 -0.21
N PHE A 172 16.39 -31.94 -0.71
CA PHE A 172 17.07 -32.22 -1.98
C PHE A 172 18.34 -33.05 -1.73
N SER A 173 18.66 -33.98 -2.64
CA SER A 173 19.87 -34.79 -2.49
C SER A 173 21.15 -33.96 -2.69
N ALA A 174 21.11 -32.97 -3.58
CA ALA A 174 22.19 -32.01 -3.79
C ALA A 174 21.63 -30.75 -4.46
N SER A 175 22.19 -29.59 -4.15
CA SER A 175 21.78 -28.33 -4.79
C SER A 175 22.97 -27.46 -5.14
N CYS A 176 22.74 -26.47 -6.02
CA CYS A 176 23.55 -25.27 -6.05
C CYS A 176 22.70 -24.06 -5.63
N VAL A 177 23.01 -23.51 -4.45
CA VAL A 177 22.38 -22.33 -3.85
C VAL A 177 23.47 -21.31 -3.54
N PRO A 178 23.86 -20.48 -4.52
CA PRO A 178 24.89 -19.46 -4.32
C PRO A 178 24.61 -18.57 -3.10
N GLY A 179 25.62 -18.38 -2.26
CA GLY A 179 25.53 -17.60 -1.01
C GLY A 179 25.10 -18.40 0.22
N ALA A 180 24.78 -19.70 0.09
CA ALA A 180 24.59 -20.57 1.25
C ALA A 180 25.92 -20.79 2.00
N ASP A 181 25.84 -20.99 3.31
CA ASP A 181 27.00 -21.34 4.12
C ASP A 181 27.39 -22.80 3.84
N GLU A 182 28.45 -23.01 3.04
CA GLU A 182 28.94 -24.35 2.68
C GLU A 182 29.37 -25.17 3.91
N ARG A 183 29.81 -24.52 4.99
CA ARG A 183 30.26 -25.23 6.20
C ARG A 183 29.07 -25.78 6.98
N GLN A 184 27.99 -25.02 7.07
CA GLN A 184 26.78 -25.44 7.77
C GLN A 184 25.86 -26.31 6.91
N PHE A 185 25.78 -26.01 5.60
CA PHE A 185 24.85 -26.63 4.66
C PHE A 185 25.57 -27.13 3.40
N PRO A 186 26.49 -28.11 3.51
CA PRO A 186 27.31 -28.56 2.38
C PRO A 186 26.49 -29.08 1.20
N ASN A 187 25.33 -29.70 1.45
CA ASN A 187 24.42 -30.16 0.39
C ASN A 187 23.89 -29.03 -0.49
N LEU A 188 23.73 -27.81 0.05
CA LEU A 188 23.24 -26.66 -0.71
C LEU A 188 24.29 -26.08 -1.67
N CYS A 189 25.57 -26.38 -1.46
CA CYS A 189 26.68 -25.95 -2.31
C CYS A 189 27.27 -27.09 -3.15
N ARG A 190 26.68 -28.29 -3.09
CA ARG A 190 27.25 -29.52 -3.64
C ARG A 190 27.36 -29.51 -5.17
N LEU A 191 26.38 -28.91 -5.86
CA LEU A 191 26.36 -28.83 -7.32
C LEU A 191 27.04 -27.57 -7.86
N CYS A 192 27.42 -26.62 -7.01
CA CYS A 192 28.07 -25.40 -7.45
C CYS A 192 29.49 -25.69 -7.96
N VAL A 193 29.90 -24.98 -9.01
CA VAL A 193 31.10 -25.32 -9.81
C VAL A 193 32.21 -24.26 -9.73
N GLY A 194 32.03 -23.23 -8.91
CA GLY A 194 33.09 -22.26 -8.61
C GLY A 194 34.33 -22.93 -8.01
N ARG A 195 35.50 -22.33 -8.25
CA ARG A 195 36.79 -22.88 -7.82
C ARG A 195 37.25 -22.29 -6.49
N GLY A 196 37.71 -23.15 -5.57
CA GLY A 196 38.24 -22.76 -4.26
C GLY A 196 37.23 -21.90 -3.49
N ALA A 197 37.68 -20.74 -3.01
CA ALA A 197 36.83 -19.79 -2.28
C ALA A 197 35.67 -19.18 -3.11
N ASN A 198 35.62 -19.43 -4.43
CA ASN A 198 34.52 -18.97 -5.27
C ASN A 198 33.42 -20.02 -5.47
N LYS A 199 33.62 -21.25 -4.95
CA LYS A 199 32.55 -22.25 -4.95
C LYS A 199 31.38 -21.74 -4.14
N CYS A 200 30.18 -21.80 -4.72
CA CYS A 200 28.96 -21.33 -4.06
C CYS A 200 28.94 -19.82 -3.75
N ALA A 201 29.80 -19.01 -4.39
CA ALA A 201 29.86 -17.57 -4.15
C ALA A 201 28.62 -16.84 -4.67
N PHE A 202 28.16 -15.82 -3.95
CA PHE A 202 27.06 -14.94 -4.40
C PHE A 202 27.57 -13.88 -5.40
N SER A 203 28.14 -14.32 -6.52
CA SER A 203 28.67 -13.43 -7.57
C SER A 203 28.89 -14.21 -8.87
N SER A 204 29.18 -13.49 -9.97
CA SER A 204 29.53 -14.12 -11.26
C SER A 204 30.79 -14.99 -11.24
N LYS A 205 31.54 -15.03 -10.13
CA LYS A 205 32.64 -15.99 -9.94
C LYS A 205 32.17 -17.43 -9.74
N GLU A 206 30.91 -17.63 -9.33
CA GLU A 206 30.24 -18.92 -9.37
C GLU A 206 29.49 -19.04 -10.71
N PRO A 207 29.89 -19.94 -11.62
CA PRO A 207 29.26 -20.05 -12.93
C PRO A 207 27.77 -20.40 -12.91
N TYR A 208 27.28 -21.03 -11.82
CA TYR A 208 25.86 -21.31 -11.63
C TYR A 208 25.09 -20.21 -10.89
N PHE A 209 25.66 -19.01 -10.72
CA PHE A 209 25.00 -17.86 -10.10
C PHE A 209 24.02 -17.13 -11.03
N GLY A 210 22.94 -16.60 -10.44
CA GLY A 210 21.94 -15.82 -11.16
C GLY A 210 20.99 -16.66 -11.99
N TYR A 211 20.20 -16.01 -12.86
CA TYR A 211 19.19 -16.71 -13.67
C TYR A 211 19.84 -17.64 -14.69
N SER A 212 20.74 -17.11 -15.52
CA SER A 212 21.45 -17.89 -16.54
C SER A 212 22.33 -18.98 -15.93
N GLY A 213 22.97 -18.73 -14.77
CA GLY A 213 23.77 -19.73 -14.09
C GLY A 213 22.93 -20.90 -13.54
N ALA A 214 21.80 -20.62 -12.90
CA ALA A 214 20.90 -21.66 -12.41
C ALA A 214 20.29 -22.47 -13.57
N PHE A 215 19.97 -21.81 -14.70
CA PHE A 215 19.54 -22.51 -15.90
C PHE A 215 20.67 -23.35 -16.50
N LYS A 216 21.90 -22.84 -16.54
CA LYS A 216 23.07 -23.61 -16.97
C LYS A 216 23.30 -24.86 -16.12
N CYS A 217 23.12 -24.78 -14.81
CA CYS A 217 23.16 -25.94 -13.90
C CYS A 217 22.20 -27.06 -14.31
N LEU A 218 20.99 -26.70 -14.77
CA LEU A 218 20.04 -27.67 -15.34
C LEU A 218 20.50 -28.18 -16.71
N ARG A 219 20.96 -27.28 -17.59
CA ARG A 219 21.44 -27.62 -18.95
C ARG A 219 22.56 -28.66 -18.90
N ASP A 220 23.54 -28.42 -18.04
CA ASP A 220 24.71 -29.29 -17.83
C ASP A 220 24.34 -30.64 -17.18
N GLY A 221 23.08 -30.82 -16.77
CA GLY A 221 22.59 -32.04 -16.11
C GLY A 221 23.07 -32.19 -14.68
N ALA A 222 23.57 -31.11 -14.06
CA ALA A 222 23.98 -31.13 -12.66
C ALA A 222 22.77 -31.21 -11.73
N GLY A 223 21.69 -30.50 -12.05
CA GLY A 223 20.40 -30.56 -11.36
C GLY A 223 19.24 -31.00 -12.24
N ASP A 224 18.16 -31.45 -11.61
CA ASP A 224 16.93 -31.93 -12.26
C ASP A 224 15.91 -30.81 -12.47
N VAL A 225 15.94 -29.79 -11.61
CA VAL A 225 15.06 -28.61 -11.65
C VAL A 225 15.84 -27.32 -11.45
N ALA A 226 15.51 -26.28 -12.22
CA ALA A 226 16.01 -24.92 -12.04
C ALA A 226 14.88 -23.96 -11.68
N PHE A 227 15.07 -23.20 -10.59
CA PHE A 227 14.14 -22.16 -10.16
C PHE A 227 14.61 -20.80 -10.66
N ILE A 228 13.91 -20.26 -11.66
CA ILE A 228 14.33 -19.08 -12.43
C ILE A 228 13.12 -18.21 -12.81
N ARG A 229 13.34 -17.15 -13.59
CA ARG A 229 12.26 -16.36 -14.20
C ARG A 229 11.88 -16.90 -15.57
N GLU A 230 10.68 -16.59 -16.04
CA GLU A 230 10.12 -17.07 -17.31
C GLU A 230 10.98 -16.71 -18.53
N SER A 231 11.58 -15.52 -18.55
CA SER A 231 12.33 -15.03 -19.70
C SER A 231 13.66 -15.75 -19.94
N THR A 232 14.24 -16.38 -18.91
CA THR A 232 15.59 -16.95 -18.94
C THR A 232 15.79 -17.95 -20.07
N VAL A 233 14.80 -18.84 -20.29
CA VAL A 233 14.87 -19.88 -21.33
C VAL A 233 14.93 -19.24 -22.73
N PHE A 234 14.18 -18.15 -22.94
CA PHE A 234 14.15 -17.43 -24.21
C PHE A 234 15.40 -16.56 -24.43
N GLU A 235 15.98 -16.03 -23.35
CA GLU A 235 17.21 -15.23 -23.37
C GLU A 235 18.45 -16.08 -23.71
N ASP A 236 18.53 -17.29 -23.17
CA ASP A 236 19.74 -18.13 -23.26
C ASP A 236 19.69 -19.21 -24.35
N LEU A 237 18.50 -19.51 -24.90
CA LEU A 237 18.32 -20.42 -26.04
C LEU A 237 17.68 -19.65 -27.21
N PRO A 238 18.41 -19.38 -28.30
CA PRO A 238 17.83 -18.71 -29.47
C PRO A 238 16.95 -19.64 -30.31
N SER A 239 17.27 -20.94 -30.35
CA SER A 239 16.56 -21.95 -31.16
C SER A 239 15.29 -22.43 -30.46
N GLN A 240 14.18 -22.49 -31.20
CA GLN A 240 12.94 -23.08 -30.70
C GLN A 240 13.09 -24.57 -30.39
N ALA A 241 13.81 -25.32 -31.23
CA ALA A 241 14.02 -26.75 -31.02
C ALA A 241 14.73 -27.05 -29.69
N GLU A 242 15.70 -26.22 -29.30
CA GLU A 242 16.36 -26.36 -27.99
C GLU A 242 15.43 -25.99 -26.83
N ARG A 243 14.52 -25.01 -27.02
CA ARG A 243 13.55 -24.63 -25.98
C ARG A 243 12.53 -25.74 -25.72
N ASP A 244 12.14 -26.48 -26.76
CA ASP A 244 11.18 -27.57 -26.67
C ASP A 244 11.70 -28.80 -25.90
N GLU A 245 12.99 -28.84 -25.57
CA GLU A 245 13.60 -29.80 -24.65
C GLU A 245 13.34 -29.49 -23.16
N TYR A 246 12.68 -28.36 -22.86
CA TYR A 246 12.38 -27.92 -21.50
C TYR A 246 10.87 -27.78 -21.28
N GLU A 247 10.46 -27.99 -20.03
CA GLU A 247 9.07 -27.86 -19.57
C GLU A 247 9.02 -27.12 -18.23
N LEU A 248 7.84 -26.66 -17.86
CA LEU A 248 7.55 -26.03 -16.57
C LEU A 248 6.82 -27.01 -15.66
N LEU A 249 7.16 -27.01 -14.38
CA LEU A 249 6.36 -27.63 -13.33
C LEU A 249 5.33 -26.62 -12.81
N CYS A 250 4.06 -27.01 -12.88
CA CYS A 250 2.94 -26.15 -12.50
C CYS A 250 2.50 -26.44 -11.05
N PRO A 251 1.94 -25.44 -10.32
CA PRO A 251 1.43 -25.64 -8.97
C PRO A 251 0.31 -26.67 -8.82
N ASP A 252 -0.44 -26.91 -9.90
CA ASP A 252 -1.47 -27.96 -10.00
C ASP A 252 -0.89 -29.37 -10.21
N ASN A 253 0.43 -29.51 -10.08
CA ASN A 253 1.18 -30.73 -10.35
C ASN A 253 1.01 -31.24 -11.79
N THR A 254 0.82 -30.34 -12.75
CA THR A 254 0.94 -30.63 -14.18
C THR A 254 2.28 -30.15 -14.74
N ARG A 255 2.57 -30.53 -15.99
CA ARG A 255 3.70 -30.02 -16.79
C ARG A 255 3.15 -29.26 -17.99
N LYS A 256 3.74 -28.11 -18.30
CA LYS A 256 3.39 -27.34 -19.49
C LYS A 256 4.63 -26.84 -20.23
N PRO A 257 4.52 -26.54 -21.54
CA PRO A 257 5.58 -25.88 -22.31
C PRO A 257 6.04 -24.54 -21.69
N VAL A 258 7.28 -24.14 -21.99
CA VAL A 258 7.91 -22.94 -21.40
C VAL A 258 7.26 -21.61 -21.77
N ASP A 259 6.52 -21.55 -22.88
CA ASP A 259 5.73 -20.40 -23.33
C ASP A 259 4.39 -20.26 -22.58
N LYS A 260 3.96 -21.29 -21.85
CA LYS A 260 2.74 -21.29 -21.03
C LYS A 260 2.96 -20.79 -19.60
N PHE A 261 4.01 -20.01 -19.35
CA PHE A 261 4.34 -19.49 -18.02
C PHE A 261 3.22 -18.65 -17.39
N GLN A 262 2.39 -17.95 -18.18
CA GLN A 262 1.25 -17.19 -17.64
C GLN A 262 0.20 -18.09 -16.98
N GLU A 263 0.07 -19.33 -17.43
CA GLU A 263 -0.82 -20.35 -16.85
C GLU A 263 -0.09 -21.30 -15.88
N CYS A 264 1.25 -21.36 -15.96
CA CYS A 264 2.09 -22.29 -15.22
C CYS A 264 3.29 -21.56 -14.60
N HIS A 265 3.07 -21.00 -13.42
CA HIS A 265 4.10 -20.32 -12.64
C HIS A 265 3.88 -20.55 -11.15
N LEU A 266 4.95 -20.46 -10.36
CA LEU A 266 4.87 -20.56 -8.91
C LEU A 266 4.31 -19.28 -8.28
N ALA A 267 4.71 -18.13 -8.82
CA ALA A 267 4.19 -16.82 -8.41
C ALA A 267 4.44 -15.75 -9.47
N ARG A 268 3.52 -14.77 -9.57
CA ARG A 268 3.75 -13.46 -10.20
C ARG A 268 4.38 -12.54 -9.16
N VAL A 269 5.51 -11.93 -9.47
CA VAL A 269 6.32 -11.16 -8.51
C VAL A 269 6.72 -9.79 -9.08
N PRO A 270 6.90 -8.75 -8.24
CA PRO A 270 7.30 -7.43 -8.72
C PRO A 270 8.70 -7.47 -9.34
N SER A 271 8.94 -6.58 -10.29
CA SER A 271 10.25 -6.43 -10.93
C SER A 271 11.32 -5.96 -9.93
N HIS A 272 12.59 -6.10 -10.33
CA HIS A 272 13.68 -5.51 -9.56
C HIS A 272 13.50 -3.99 -9.49
N ALA A 273 13.99 -3.38 -8.42
CA ALA A 273 13.85 -1.94 -8.22
C ALA A 273 15.16 -1.31 -7.78
N VAL A 274 15.35 -0.07 -8.23
CA VAL A 274 16.35 0.84 -7.68
C VAL A 274 15.85 1.29 -6.32
N VAL A 275 16.65 1.10 -5.28
CA VAL A 275 16.34 1.54 -3.92
C VAL A 275 17.18 2.75 -3.52
N ALA A 276 16.62 3.60 -2.65
CA ALA A 276 17.28 4.75 -2.05
C ALA A 276 16.84 4.91 -0.58
N ARG A 277 17.48 5.83 0.16
CA ARG A 277 17.01 6.22 1.51
C ARG A 277 15.63 6.87 1.43
N SER A 278 14.83 6.68 2.46
CA SER A 278 13.55 7.39 2.59
C SER A 278 13.78 8.84 3.03
N GLY A 279 13.17 9.82 2.35
CA GLY A 279 13.19 11.24 2.73
C GLY A 279 14.34 12.04 2.13
N ASN A 280 15.61 11.72 2.47
CA ASN A 280 16.80 12.39 1.92
C ASN A 280 17.55 11.54 0.86
N GLY A 281 16.80 10.71 0.13
CA GLY A 281 17.33 9.72 -0.81
C GLY A 281 17.82 10.27 -2.14
N LYS A 282 17.62 11.56 -2.42
CA LYS A 282 17.82 12.18 -3.74
C LYS A 282 16.93 11.56 -4.82
N GLU A 283 15.69 11.19 -4.49
CA GLU A 283 14.78 10.47 -5.38
C GLU A 283 14.57 11.17 -6.72
N ASP A 284 14.44 12.51 -6.73
CA ASP A 284 14.31 13.29 -7.97
C ASP A 284 15.58 13.24 -8.83
N ALA A 285 16.75 13.29 -8.22
CA ALA A 285 18.03 13.22 -8.94
C ALA A 285 18.27 11.82 -9.51
N ILE A 286 17.90 10.77 -8.76
CA ILE A 286 17.95 9.38 -9.22
C ILE A 286 16.98 9.20 -10.40
N TRP A 287 15.75 9.68 -10.28
CA TRP A 287 14.77 9.57 -11.37
C TRP A 287 15.23 10.32 -12.62
N GLU A 288 15.73 11.56 -12.51
CA GLU A 288 16.21 12.32 -13.66
C GLU A 288 17.43 11.66 -14.31
N LEU A 289 18.36 11.10 -13.51
CA LEU A 289 19.47 10.30 -14.02
C LEU A 289 18.97 9.10 -14.84
N LEU A 290 18.03 8.32 -14.30
CA LEU A 290 17.50 7.13 -14.95
C LEU A 290 16.70 7.47 -16.20
N ARG A 291 15.84 8.50 -16.14
CA ARG A 291 15.04 8.98 -17.26
C ARG A 291 15.93 9.42 -18.42
N ARG A 292 16.97 10.23 -18.16
CA ARG A 292 17.93 10.64 -19.19
C ARG A 292 18.75 9.47 -19.72
N SER A 293 19.11 8.54 -18.86
CA SER A 293 19.89 7.36 -19.24
C SER A 293 19.12 6.42 -20.16
N GLN A 294 17.84 6.15 -19.86
CA GLN A 294 17.01 5.31 -20.74
C GLN A 294 16.68 6.00 -22.07
N GLU A 295 16.51 7.33 -22.09
CA GLU A 295 16.29 8.09 -23.33
C GLU A 295 17.48 8.03 -24.29
N LYS A 296 18.71 8.05 -23.75
CA LYS A 296 19.94 8.10 -24.57
C LYS A 296 20.59 6.74 -24.80
N PHE A 297 20.48 5.83 -23.83
CA PHE A 297 21.20 4.56 -23.79
C PHE A 297 20.29 3.36 -23.53
N GLY A 298 18.97 3.53 -23.62
CA GLY A 298 18.00 2.45 -23.54
C GLY A 298 18.12 1.45 -24.69
N LYS A 299 17.15 0.54 -24.76
CA LYS A 299 17.14 -0.53 -25.76
C LYS A 299 17.26 0.05 -27.18
N ASP A 300 18.27 -0.43 -27.92
CA ASP A 300 18.57 -0.07 -29.31
C ASP A 300 18.75 1.44 -29.59
N LYS A 301 19.12 2.25 -28.58
CA LYS A 301 19.33 3.71 -28.74
C LYS A 301 20.75 4.13 -29.09
N SER A 302 21.76 3.40 -28.60
CA SER A 302 23.17 3.74 -28.85
C SER A 302 24.04 2.48 -28.95
N PRO A 303 24.88 2.36 -29.99
CA PRO A 303 25.87 1.29 -30.07
C PRO A 303 27.07 1.52 -29.14
N GLU A 304 27.37 2.77 -28.78
CA GLU A 304 28.53 3.12 -27.92
C GLU A 304 28.35 2.63 -26.48
N PHE A 305 27.12 2.65 -25.98
CA PHE A 305 26.79 2.21 -24.64
C PHE A 305 25.34 1.78 -24.55
N ARG A 306 25.12 0.58 -24.02
CA ARG A 306 23.79 0.01 -23.78
C ARG A 306 23.57 -0.13 -22.28
N LEU A 307 22.57 0.58 -21.76
CA LEU A 307 22.23 0.55 -20.33
C LEU A 307 21.76 -0.86 -19.90
N PHE A 308 20.90 -1.46 -20.71
CA PHE A 308 20.32 -2.80 -20.52
C PHE A 308 21.05 -3.86 -21.34
N GLY A 309 22.38 -3.79 -21.43
CA GLY A 309 23.19 -4.83 -22.07
C GLY A 309 24.48 -5.08 -21.30
N SER A 310 24.90 -6.33 -21.23
CA SER A 310 26.14 -6.74 -20.58
C SER A 310 27.17 -7.23 -21.62
N PRO A 311 28.48 -7.06 -21.37
CA PRO A 311 29.52 -7.60 -22.22
C PRO A 311 29.43 -9.12 -22.38
N ARG A 312 30.03 -9.66 -23.45
CA ARG A 312 30.04 -11.11 -23.69
C ARG A 312 30.64 -11.85 -22.50
N GLY A 313 29.91 -12.86 -22.00
CA GLY A 313 30.31 -13.66 -20.84
C GLY A 313 29.85 -13.10 -19.49
N GLU A 314 29.35 -11.87 -19.45
CA GLU A 314 28.72 -11.26 -18.28
C GLU A 314 27.20 -11.17 -18.47
N LYS A 315 26.46 -11.09 -17.37
CA LYS A 315 25.00 -11.00 -17.37
C LYS A 315 24.52 -10.03 -16.29
N ASP A 316 23.48 -9.27 -16.58
CA ASP A 316 22.72 -8.44 -15.63
C ASP A 316 23.59 -7.44 -14.83
N LEU A 317 24.57 -6.80 -15.47
CA LEU A 317 25.41 -5.79 -14.80
C LEU A 317 24.63 -4.48 -14.61
N LEU A 318 24.52 -3.99 -13.37
CA LEU A 318 23.74 -2.81 -12.91
C LEU A 318 22.22 -2.98 -12.98
N PHE A 319 21.73 -3.48 -14.12
CA PHE A 319 20.32 -3.66 -14.45
C PHE A 319 20.16 -4.96 -15.21
N LYS A 320 18.93 -5.50 -15.22
CA LYS A 320 18.60 -6.67 -16.05
C LYS A 320 18.84 -6.39 -17.53
N ASP A 321 19.48 -7.32 -18.23
CA ASP A 321 19.73 -7.21 -19.66
C ASP A 321 18.44 -7.23 -20.50
N SER A 322 17.35 -7.81 -19.96
CA SER A 322 16.04 -7.86 -20.61
C SER A 322 15.12 -6.68 -20.27
N ALA A 323 15.58 -5.72 -19.45
CA ALA A 323 14.82 -4.53 -19.14
C ALA A 323 14.71 -3.60 -20.37
N ILE A 324 13.55 -2.96 -20.51
CA ILE A 324 13.26 -1.99 -21.57
C ILE A 324 13.21 -0.55 -21.06
N GLY A 325 13.23 -0.35 -19.74
CA GLY A 325 13.17 0.97 -19.12
C GLY A 325 12.90 0.90 -17.62
N PHE A 326 12.54 2.05 -17.06
CA PHE A 326 12.15 2.22 -15.67
C PHE A 326 10.79 2.90 -15.56
N SER A 327 10.00 2.48 -14.56
CA SER A 327 8.82 3.20 -14.12
C SER A 327 9.08 3.82 -12.76
N ARG A 328 8.77 5.11 -12.61
CA ARG A 328 8.91 5.82 -11.32
C ARG A 328 7.95 5.21 -10.30
N VAL A 329 8.44 4.91 -9.10
CA VAL A 329 7.63 4.38 -8.00
C VAL A 329 7.04 5.56 -7.22
N PRO A 330 5.70 5.63 -7.01
CA PRO A 330 5.08 6.68 -6.20
C PRO A 330 5.68 6.83 -4.80
N GLY A 331 5.67 8.06 -4.28
CA GLY A 331 6.30 8.41 -2.99
C GLY A 331 5.74 7.64 -1.80
N ARG A 332 4.45 7.25 -1.86
CA ARG A 332 3.76 6.53 -0.78
C ARG A 332 4.15 5.06 -0.65
N ILE A 333 4.76 4.46 -1.67
CA ILE A 333 5.13 3.04 -1.70
C ILE A 333 6.43 2.82 -0.91
N ASP A 334 6.36 1.96 0.11
CA ASP A 334 7.51 1.40 0.83
C ASP A 334 7.86 0.00 0.29
N SER A 335 8.82 -0.68 0.91
CA SER A 335 9.18 -2.06 0.53
C SER A 335 8.01 -3.03 0.68
N GLY A 336 7.20 -2.90 1.74
CA GLY A 336 6.06 -3.79 2.00
C GLY A 336 4.98 -3.67 0.92
N LEU A 337 4.58 -2.45 0.58
CA LEU A 337 3.60 -2.18 -0.47
C LEU A 337 4.12 -2.58 -1.85
N TYR A 338 5.39 -2.34 -2.15
CA TYR A 338 6.00 -2.73 -3.44
C TYR A 338 6.01 -4.24 -3.64
N LEU A 339 6.32 -4.99 -2.56
CA LEU A 339 6.34 -6.44 -2.60
C LEU A 339 4.94 -7.06 -2.64
N GLY A 340 3.94 -6.35 -2.10
CA GLY A 340 2.57 -6.81 -1.98
C GLY A 340 2.40 -7.84 -0.86
N SER A 341 1.20 -7.88 -0.25
CA SER A 341 0.89 -8.73 0.92
C SER A 341 1.32 -10.19 0.75
N SER A 342 0.99 -10.81 -0.38
CA SER A 342 1.25 -12.24 -0.60
C SER A 342 2.74 -12.56 -0.55
N TYR A 343 3.57 -11.82 -1.30
CA TYR A 343 5.01 -12.09 -1.33
C TYR A 343 5.70 -11.60 -0.04
N PHE A 344 5.32 -10.44 0.48
CA PHE A 344 5.88 -9.89 1.71
C PHE A 344 5.66 -10.83 2.91
N THR A 345 4.43 -11.29 3.11
CA THR A 345 4.10 -12.24 4.18
C THR A 345 4.69 -13.62 3.93
N ALA A 346 4.81 -14.08 2.68
CA ALA A 346 5.50 -15.32 2.36
C ALA A 346 6.97 -15.30 2.82
N ILE A 347 7.70 -14.19 2.58
CA ILE A 347 9.08 -14.03 3.05
C ILE A 347 9.15 -14.06 4.59
N GLN A 348 8.24 -13.35 5.27
CA GLN A 348 8.17 -13.37 6.74
C GLN A 348 7.91 -14.78 7.27
N ASN A 349 7.01 -15.52 6.62
CA ASN A 349 6.63 -16.86 7.03
C ASN A 349 7.81 -17.83 6.97
N LEU A 350 8.78 -17.66 6.06
CA LEU A 350 9.99 -18.50 5.99
C LEU A 350 10.87 -18.44 7.26
N ARG A 351 10.58 -17.52 8.19
CA ARG A 351 11.29 -17.36 9.47
C ARG A 351 10.42 -17.70 10.69
N LYS A 352 9.24 -18.26 10.50
CA LYS A 352 8.24 -18.53 11.56
C LYS A 352 7.88 -20.01 11.61
N SER A 353 7.47 -20.54 12.75
CA SER A 353 6.94 -21.90 12.82
C SER A 353 5.58 -22.03 12.12
N LYS A 354 5.12 -23.27 11.85
CA LYS A 354 3.81 -23.52 11.23
C LYS A 354 2.67 -23.05 12.15
N GLU A 355 2.84 -23.24 13.45
CA GLU A 355 1.89 -22.91 14.51
C GLU A 355 1.74 -21.38 14.64
N GLU A 356 2.85 -20.64 14.56
CA GLU A 356 2.82 -19.17 14.60
C GLU A 356 2.09 -18.60 13.38
N VAL A 357 2.35 -19.14 12.19
CA VAL A 357 1.65 -18.75 10.95
C VAL A 357 0.17 -19.07 11.05
N ALA A 358 -0.20 -20.26 11.51
CA ALA A 358 -1.59 -20.66 11.72
C ALA A 358 -2.30 -19.74 12.73
N SER A 359 -1.63 -19.41 13.84
CA SER A 359 -2.14 -18.47 14.85
C SER A 359 -2.36 -17.06 14.28
N ARG A 360 -1.44 -16.55 13.44
CA ARG A 360 -1.61 -15.27 12.74
C ARG A 360 -2.79 -15.31 11.75
N ASN A 361 -2.99 -16.43 11.06
CA ASN A 361 -4.12 -16.61 10.14
C ASN A 361 -5.46 -16.73 10.87
N ALA A 362 -5.48 -17.28 12.08
CA ALA A 362 -6.69 -17.41 12.89
C ALA A 362 -7.10 -16.11 13.60
N ARG A 363 -6.16 -15.23 13.98
CA ARG A 363 -6.49 -13.94 14.64
C ARG A 363 -6.85 -12.85 13.62
N VAL A 364 -7.70 -11.91 14.00
CA VAL A 364 -8.00 -10.69 13.24
C VAL A 364 -7.23 -9.52 13.84
N VAL A 365 -6.42 -8.82 13.04
CA VAL A 365 -5.76 -7.57 13.44
C VAL A 365 -6.62 -6.39 13.00
N TRP A 366 -7.26 -5.70 13.93
CA TRP A 366 -8.07 -4.51 13.64
C TRP A 366 -7.19 -3.27 13.56
N CYS A 367 -7.40 -2.40 12.57
CA CYS A 367 -6.67 -1.14 12.48
C CYS A 367 -7.49 0.01 13.10
N ALA A 368 -6.95 0.62 14.14
CA ALA A 368 -7.53 1.78 14.82
C ALA A 368 -6.91 3.09 14.29
N VAL A 369 -7.74 4.11 14.06
CA VAL A 369 -7.30 5.43 13.58
C VAL A 369 -7.22 6.40 14.77
N GLY A 370 -6.00 6.64 15.25
CA GLY A 370 -5.72 7.48 16.42
C GLY A 370 -5.86 6.77 17.77
N ASP A 371 -5.45 7.48 18.83
CA ASP A 371 -5.26 6.88 20.16
C ASP A 371 -6.57 6.48 20.84
N GLN A 372 -7.66 7.19 20.59
CA GLN A 372 -8.97 6.88 21.20
C GLN A 372 -9.53 5.58 20.65
N GLU A 373 -9.48 5.39 19.33
CA GLU A 373 -9.85 4.13 18.71
C GLU A 373 -8.93 2.99 19.16
N GLN A 374 -7.63 3.23 19.30
CA GLN A 374 -6.69 2.22 19.77
C GLN A 374 -7.01 1.77 21.20
N ARG A 375 -7.37 2.70 22.09
CA ARG A 375 -7.82 2.36 23.46
C ARG A 375 -9.07 1.48 23.45
N LYS A 376 -10.09 1.83 22.68
CA LYS A 376 -11.31 1.02 22.54
C LYS A 376 -10.99 -0.35 21.91
N CYS A 377 -10.11 -0.39 20.92
CA CYS A 377 -9.67 -1.64 20.31
C CYS A 377 -8.96 -2.55 21.33
N ASN A 378 -8.07 -2.00 22.16
CA ASN A 378 -7.35 -2.78 23.17
C ASN A 378 -8.31 -3.38 24.22
N GLN A 379 -9.36 -2.63 24.61
CA GLN A 379 -10.43 -3.16 25.47
C GLN A 379 -11.19 -4.30 24.79
N TRP A 380 -11.50 -4.18 23.50
CA TRP A 380 -12.12 -5.26 22.74
C TRP A 380 -11.19 -6.48 22.63
N SER A 381 -9.91 -6.25 22.34
CA SER A 381 -8.91 -7.30 22.18
C SER A 381 -8.76 -8.17 23.44
N SER A 382 -8.72 -7.56 24.62
CA SER A 382 -8.59 -8.29 25.90
C SER A 382 -9.80 -9.19 26.20
N LEU A 383 -10.96 -8.87 25.65
CA LEU A 383 -12.21 -9.63 25.81
C LEU A 383 -12.51 -10.59 24.65
N SER A 384 -11.69 -10.57 23.60
CA SER A 384 -11.93 -11.31 22.36
C SER A 384 -11.53 -12.79 22.40
N GLU A 385 -11.00 -13.27 23.54
CA GLU A 385 -10.45 -14.63 23.69
C GLU A 385 -9.35 -14.94 22.65
N GLY A 386 -8.51 -13.92 22.36
CA GLY A 386 -7.40 -14.03 21.41
C GLY A 386 -7.79 -13.99 19.93
N SER A 387 -9.09 -13.85 19.61
CA SER A 387 -9.57 -13.78 18.23
C SER A 387 -9.32 -12.42 17.57
N VAL A 388 -9.18 -11.33 18.36
CA VAL A 388 -8.96 -9.97 17.88
C VAL A 388 -7.73 -9.35 18.55
N THR A 389 -6.90 -8.67 17.78
CA THR A 389 -5.79 -7.84 18.24
C THR A 389 -5.78 -6.52 17.48
N CYS A 390 -4.93 -5.57 17.89
CA CYS A 390 -4.98 -4.20 17.40
C CYS A 390 -3.67 -3.78 16.75
N SER A 391 -3.81 -3.05 15.66
CA SER A 391 -2.80 -2.18 15.07
C SER A 391 -3.38 -0.75 15.04
N SER A 392 -2.55 0.25 14.81
CA SER A 392 -3.03 1.63 14.74
C SER A 392 -2.19 2.46 13.79
N ALA A 393 -2.84 3.51 13.25
CA ALA A 393 -2.19 4.56 12.49
C ALA A 393 -2.88 5.91 12.77
N SER A 394 -2.27 7.01 12.34
CA SER A 394 -2.82 8.35 12.54
C SER A 394 -3.88 8.73 11.50
N THR A 395 -3.93 8.05 10.35
CA THR A 395 -4.90 8.32 9.27
C THR A 395 -5.55 7.04 8.75
N THR A 396 -6.71 7.19 8.11
CA THR A 396 -7.43 6.08 7.48
C THR A 396 -6.63 5.47 6.32
N GLU A 397 -5.94 6.30 5.53
CA GLU A 397 -5.11 5.83 4.41
C GLU A 397 -3.90 5.03 4.89
N ASP A 398 -3.29 5.41 6.02
CA ASP A 398 -2.24 4.62 6.65
C ASP A 398 -2.76 3.25 7.12
N CYS A 399 -3.95 3.19 7.71
CA CYS A 399 -4.57 1.91 8.06
C CYS A 399 -4.86 1.04 6.82
N ILE A 400 -5.35 1.61 5.72
CA ILE A 400 -5.50 0.88 4.45
C ILE A 400 -4.14 0.33 4.00
N ALA A 401 -3.07 1.11 4.07
CA ALA A 401 -1.72 0.65 3.74
C ALA A 401 -1.24 -0.49 4.65
N LEU A 402 -1.53 -0.45 5.97
CA LEU A 402 -1.23 -1.56 6.90
C LEU A 402 -1.99 -2.83 6.52
N VAL A 403 -3.25 -2.71 6.08
CA VAL A 403 -4.03 -3.85 5.56
C VAL A 403 -3.43 -4.38 4.26
N LEU A 404 -2.98 -3.51 3.35
CA LEU A 404 -2.32 -3.93 2.11
C LEU A 404 -0.98 -4.65 2.35
N LYS A 405 -0.28 -4.32 3.45
CA LYS A 405 0.98 -4.98 3.86
C LYS A 405 0.78 -6.30 4.59
N GLY A 406 -0.42 -6.57 5.13
CA GLY A 406 -0.67 -7.73 5.99
C GLY A 406 -0.38 -7.49 7.48
N GLU A 407 -0.02 -6.25 7.84
CA GLU A 407 0.26 -5.83 9.23
C GLU A 407 -1.05 -5.58 10.00
N ALA A 408 -2.10 -5.14 9.31
CA ALA A 408 -3.49 -5.15 9.79
C ALA A 408 -4.35 -6.05 8.88
N ASP A 409 -5.57 -6.37 9.30
CA ASP A 409 -6.51 -7.22 8.55
C ASP A 409 -7.79 -6.51 8.15
N ALA A 410 -8.34 -5.66 9.03
CA ALA A 410 -9.66 -5.06 8.81
C ALA A 410 -9.83 -3.73 9.53
N MET A 411 -10.79 -2.95 9.04
CA MET A 411 -11.33 -1.75 9.68
C MET A 411 -12.71 -1.44 9.08
N SER A 412 -13.55 -0.69 9.81
CA SER A 412 -14.78 -0.10 9.26
C SER A 412 -14.44 1.19 8.51
N LEU A 413 -15.00 1.37 7.32
CA LEU A 413 -14.74 2.52 6.45
C LEU A 413 -16.02 3.20 6.00
N ASP A 414 -15.95 4.52 5.93
CA ASP A 414 -16.91 5.33 5.18
C ASP A 414 -16.89 4.98 3.67
N GLY A 415 -18.02 5.13 2.99
CA GLY A 415 -18.15 4.80 1.56
C GLY A 415 -17.10 5.44 0.65
N GLY A 416 -16.61 6.64 0.97
CA GLY A 416 -15.50 7.27 0.26
C GLY A 416 -14.17 6.53 0.41
N PHE A 417 -13.85 6.03 1.61
CA PHE A 417 -12.67 5.21 1.83
C PHE A 417 -12.85 3.76 1.37
N VAL A 418 -14.08 3.23 1.30
CA VAL A 418 -14.38 1.96 0.62
C VAL A 418 -14.01 2.04 -0.87
N TYR A 419 -14.21 3.20 -1.52
CA TYR A 419 -13.73 3.43 -2.89
C TYR A 419 -12.21 3.34 -2.98
N THR A 420 -11.48 4.05 -2.11
CA THR A 420 -10.00 4.03 -2.09
C THR A 420 -9.48 2.61 -1.81
N ALA A 421 -10.00 1.95 -0.78
CA ALA A 421 -9.69 0.56 -0.45
C ALA A 421 -9.97 -0.39 -1.62
N GLY A 422 -11.09 -0.21 -2.31
CA GLY A 422 -11.48 -0.97 -3.51
C GLY A 422 -10.51 -0.81 -4.68
N LYS A 423 -10.08 0.43 -4.98
CA LYS A 423 -9.04 0.71 -5.98
C LYS A 423 -7.69 0.06 -5.63
N CYS A 424 -7.43 -0.14 -4.34
CA CYS A 424 -6.27 -0.87 -3.84
C CYS A 424 -6.43 -2.40 -3.82
N GLY A 425 -7.61 -2.93 -4.15
CA GLY A 425 -7.88 -4.36 -4.21
C GLY A 425 -8.43 -4.98 -2.92
N LEU A 426 -8.79 -4.17 -1.92
CA LEU A 426 -9.55 -4.63 -0.76
C LEU A 426 -11.03 -4.81 -1.13
N VAL A 427 -11.75 -5.64 -0.38
CA VAL A 427 -13.15 -5.96 -0.61
C VAL A 427 -14.00 -5.70 0.64
N PRO A 428 -15.25 -5.23 0.48
CA PRO A 428 -16.18 -5.16 1.61
C PRO A 428 -16.55 -6.58 2.08
N VAL A 429 -16.69 -6.75 3.39
CA VAL A 429 -16.99 -8.04 4.04
C VAL A 429 -18.35 -8.03 4.74
N LEU A 430 -18.60 -7.02 5.57
CA LEU A 430 -19.87 -6.76 6.26
C LEU A 430 -20.15 -5.25 6.23
N ALA A 431 -21.42 -4.88 6.36
CA ALA A 431 -21.83 -3.48 6.42
C ALA A 431 -22.37 -3.14 7.81
N GLU A 432 -22.13 -1.92 8.29
CA GLU A 432 -22.82 -1.39 9.45
C GLU A 432 -24.29 -1.18 9.09
N ASN A 433 -25.19 -1.90 9.76
CA ASN A 433 -26.62 -1.71 9.59
C ASN A 433 -27.14 -0.75 10.66
N TYR A 434 -27.90 0.26 10.25
CA TYR A 434 -28.48 1.25 11.14
C TYR A 434 -29.96 0.95 11.35
N LYS A 435 -30.54 1.49 12.44
CA LYS A 435 -31.95 1.28 12.76
C LYS A 435 -32.84 1.61 11.56
N SER A 436 -33.66 0.64 11.14
CA SER A 436 -34.57 0.87 10.02
C SER A 436 -35.64 1.89 10.42
N PRO A 437 -35.97 2.86 9.54
CA PRO A 437 -37.06 3.81 9.77
C PRO A 437 -38.43 3.14 9.83
N LYS A 438 -38.52 1.91 9.31
CA LYS A 438 -39.76 1.14 9.18
C LYS A 438 -40.02 0.20 10.37
N SER A 439 -39.08 0.10 11.32
CA SER A 439 -39.18 -0.76 12.50
C SER A 439 -38.79 0.00 13.77
N SER A 440 -39.66 0.01 14.77
CA SER A 440 -39.38 0.59 16.10
C SER A 440 -38.53 -0.35 16.96
N ASP A 441 -38.64 -1.65 16.74
CA ASP A 441 -38.11 -2.69 17.62
C ASP A 441 -36.74 -3.19 17.16
N PRO A 442 -35.90 -3.69 18.08
CA PRO A 442 -34.64 -4.34 17.73
C PRO A 442 -34.92 -5.52 16.81
N ASP A 443 -34.33 -5.51 15.61
CA ASP A 443 -34.63 -6.51 14.59
C ASP A 443 -33.81 -7.79 14.83
N PRO A 444 -34.43 -8.92 15.20
CA PRO A 444 -33.71 -10.17 15.40
C PRO A 444 -33.06 -10.68 14.11
N LYS A 445 -33.48 -10.17 12.94
CA LYS A 445 -32.95 -10.47 11.61
C LYS A 445 -32.06 -9.36 11.06
N CYS A 446 -31.58 -8.43 11.90
CA CYS A 446 -30.73 -7.30 11.46
C CYS A 446 -29.55 -7.75 10.57
N VAL A 447 -28.93 -8.91 10.87
CA VAL A 447 -27.77 -9.45 10.12
C VAL A 447 -28.09 -9.75 8.66
N ASP A 448 -29.32 -10.15 8.36
CA ASP A 448 -29.78 -10.49 7.01
C ASP A 448 -30.69 -9.39 6.42
N ARG A 449 -30.91 -8.29 7.15
CA ARG A 449 -31.64 -7.13 6.64
C ARG A 449 -30.74 -6.35 5.67
N PRO A 450 -31.16 -6.14 4.41
CA PRO A 450 -30.41 -5.32 3.47
C PRO A 450 -30.18 -3.91 4.01
N VAL A 451 -29.00 -3.36 3.75
CA VAL A 451 -28.66 -1.99 4.12
C VAL A 451 -29.44 -0.98 3.28
N GLU A 452 -29.96 0.07 3.93
CA GLU A 452 -30.81 1.09 3.29
C GLU A 452 -30.05 2.37 2.89
N GLY A 453 -28.80 2.53 3.31
CA GLY A 453 -28.08 3.81 3.23
C GLY A 453 -28.34 4.72 4.42
N TYR A 454 -27.75 5.91 4.40
CA TYR A 454 -28.06 7.01 5.31
C TYR A 454 -28.19 8.34 4.54
N LEU A 455 -28.83 9.33 5.14
CA LEU A 455 -29.11 10.62 4.50
C LEU A 455 -27.95 11.58 4.76
N ALA A 456 -27.28 12.04 3.70
CA ALA A 456 -26.33 13.14 3.79
C ALA A 456 -27.08 14.48 3.74
N VAL A 457 -26.84 15.33 4.73
CA VAL A 457 -27.57 16.60 4.91
C VAL A 457 -26.62 17.77 5.12
N ALA A 458 -27.09 18.98 4.78
CA ALA A 458 -26.45 20.24 5.12
C ALA A 458 -27.25 20.91 6.25
N VAL A 459 -26.64 21.02 7.43
CA VAL A 459 -27.28 21.56 8.64
C VAL A 459 -26.83 23.00 8.84
N VAL A 460 -27.77 23.86 9.21
CA VAL A 460 -27.54 25.27 9.52
C VAL A 460 -28.26 25.64 10.81
N ARG A 461 -27.88 26.77 11.43
CA ARG A 461 -28.66 27.32 12.55
C ARG A 461 -29.95 27.93 12.03
N LYS A 462 -31.03 27.77 12.78
CA LYS A 462 -32.34 28.35 12.48
C LYS A 462 -32.32 29.88 12.50
N SER A 463 -31.43 30.48 13.32
CA SER A 463 -31.22 31.93 13.39
C SER A 463 -30.77 32.55 12.06
N ASP A 464 -30.08 31.78 11.23
CA ASP A 464 -29.42 32.28 10.02
C ASP A 464 -30.39 32.24 8.83
N ALA A 465 -31.58 32.85 8.97
CA ALA A 465 -32.74 32.67 8.09
C ALA A 465 -32.48 32.94 6.59
N GLY A 466 -31.48 33.77 6.26
CA GLY A 466 -31.09 34.07 4.88
C GLY A 466 -30.24 32.99 4.19
N LEU A 467 -29.73 32.00 4.92
CA LEU A 467 -28.86 30.97 4.39
C LEU A 467 -29.67 29.87 3.68
N THR A 468 -29.37 29.63 2.40
CA THR A 468 -29.96 28.59 1.55
C THR A 468 -28.87 27.82 0.80
N TRP A 469 -29.21 26.70 0.16
CA TRP A 469 -28.25 25.96 -0.68
C TRP A 469 -27.60 26.84 -1.78
N ASN A 470 -28.38 27.76 -2.35
CA ASN A 470 -27.94 28.64 -3.43
C ASN A 470 -27.05 29.79 -2.96
N SER A 471 -27.01 30.07 -1.65
CA SER A 471 -26.22 31.16 -1.05
C SER A 471 -25.03 30.65 -0.22
N LEU A 472 -24.62 29.38 -0.40
CA LEU A 472 -23.50 28.76 0.33
C LEU A 472 -22.13 29.31 -0.07
N LYS A 473 -22.01 29.94 -1.25
CA LYS A 473 -20.72 30.41 -1.73
C LYS A 473 -20.17 31.52 -0.82
N GLY A 474 -18.94 31.35 -0.36
CA GLY A 474 -18.25 32.33 0.49
C GLY A 474 -18.66 32.29 1.97
N THR A 475 -19.58 31.41 2.37
CA THR A 475 -19.85 31.15 3.79
C THR A 475 -18.75 30.30 4.41
N LYS A 476 -18.82 30.08 5.72
CA LYS A 476 -17.93 29.19 6.45
C LYS A 476 -18.51 27.77 6.54
N SER A 477 -17.70 26.73 6.38
CA SER A 477 -18.20 25.35 6.34
C SER A 477 -17.48 24.39 7.29
N CYS A 478 -18.23 23.40 7.79
CA CYS A 478 -17.75 22.33 8.67
C CYS A 478 -17.95 20.98 7.98
N HIS A 479 -16.87 20.21 7.86
CA HIS A 479 -16.85 18.93 7.14
C HIS A 479 -16.33 17.81 8.04
N THR A 480 -16.88 16.60 7.91
CA THR A 480 -16.43 15.47 8.73
C THR A 480 -14.95 15.12 8.52
N ALA A 481 -14.51 15.04 7.26
CA ALA A 481 -13.13 14.99 6.80
C ALA A 481 -13.13 14.99 5.26
N VAL A 482 -11.98 15.30 4.66
CA VAL A 482 -11.75 15.10 3.22
C VAL A 482 -12.02 13.64 2.84
N ASP A 483 -12.56 13.44 1.64
CA ASP A 483 -12.89 12.13 1.04
C ASP A 483 -13.99 11.31 1.70
N ARG A 484 -14.61 11.79 2.80
CA ARG A 484 -15.80 11.15 3.39
C ARG A 484 -17.06 11.48 2.60
N THR A 485 -18.02 10.56 2.64
CA THR A 485 -19.24 10.59 1.83
C THR A 485 -20.09 11.83 2.08
N ALA A 486 -20.68 11.97 3.27
CA ALA A 486 -21.57 13.09 3.59
C ALA A 486 -20.83 14.40 3.81
N GLY A 487 -19.62 14.35 4.37
CA GLY A 487 -18.85 15.55 4.68
C GLY A 487 -18.11 16.15 3.49
N TRP A 488 -17.84 15.38 2.42
CA TRP A 488 -16.99 15.86 1.32
C TRP A 488 -17.52 15.46 -0.05
N ASN A 489 -17.57 14.16 -0.36
CA ASN A 489 -17.84 13.69 -1.73
C ASN A 489 -19.20 14.16 -2.27
N ILE A 490 -20.24 14.15 -1.43
CA ILE A 490 -21.57 14.63 -1.81
C ILE A 490 -21.61 16.17 -1.94
N PRO A 491 -21.31 16.96 -0.89
CA PRO A 491 -21.43 18.42 -0.99
C PRO A 491 -20.46 19.03 -2.01
N ILE A 492 -19.18 18.63 -2.00
CA ILE A 492 -18.20 19.12 -2.98
C ILE A 492 -18.54 18.61 -4.38
N GLY A 493 -19.03 17.38 -4.53
CA GLY A 493 -19.49 16.84 -5.81
C GLY A 493 -20.63 17.64 -6.44
N LEU A 494 -21.61 18.05 -5.63
CA LEU A 494 -22.72 18.88 -6.10
C LEU A 494 -22.26 20.28 -6.51
N LEU A 495 -21.41 20.92 -5.70
CA LEU A 495 -20.85 22.25 -6.01
C LEU A 495 -19.90 22.19 -7.22
N PHE A 496 -19.14 21.11 -7.38
CA PHE A 496 -18.31 20.86 -8.54
C PHE A 496 -19.13 20.70 -9.81
N ASN A 497 -20.27 20.01 -9.75
CA ASN A 497 -21.16 19.87 -10.89
C ASN A 497 -21.77 21.21 -11.34
N GLN A 498 -21.91 22.19 -10.42
CA GLN A 498 -22.40 23.53 -10.74
C GLN A 498 -21.29 24.45 -11.28
N THR A 499 -20.09 24.39 -10.69
CA THR A 499 -19.03 25.36 -10.97
C THR A 499 -17.98 24.88 -11.97
N GLY A 500 -17.78 23.56 -12.08
CA GLY A 500 -16.70 22.94 -12.84
C GLY A 500 -15.28 23.20 -12.30
N SER A 501 -15.13 23.91 -11.17
CA SER A 501 -13.82 24.33 -10.66
C SER A 501 -13.21 23.28 -9.73
N CYS A 502 -11.97 22.87 -9.98
CA CYS A 502 -11.21 21.98 -9.10
C CYS A 502 -10.61 22.69 -7.86
N LYS A 503 -10.85 24.00 -7.70
CA LYS A 503 -10.36 24.77 -6.55
C LYS A 503 -11.36 24.71 -5.40
N PHE A 504 -11.39 23.56 -4.73
CA PHE A 504 -12.36 23.29 -3.66
C PHE A 504 -12.21 24.22 -2.45
N ASP A 505 -11.02 24.81 -2.26
CA ASP A 505 -10.71 25.80 -1.23
C ASP A 505 -11.25 27.22 -1.53
N GLU A 506 -11.81 27.45 -2.72
CA GLU A 506 -12.47 28.70 -3.10
C GLU A 506 -14.02 28.63 -3.01
N TYR A 507 -14.59 27.46 -2.66
CA TYR A 507 -16.05 27.31 -2.56
C TYR A 507 -16.62 28.01 -1.32
N PHE A 508 -15.86 27.94 -0.23
CA PHE A 508 -16.15 28.54 1.07
C PHE A 508 -15.02 29.51 1.44
N SER A 509 -15.31 30.52 2.26
CA SER A 509 -14.28 31.49 2.67
C SER A 509 -13.28 30.89 3.64
N GLN A 510 -13.77 30.08 4.58
CA GLN A 510 -13.00 29.34 5.57
C GLN A 510 -13.73 28.04 5.90
N SER A 511 -12.99 26.98 6.18
CA SER A 511 -13.59 25.71 6.58
C SER A 511 -12.82 25.03 7.70
N CYS A 512 -13.46 24.04 8.32
CA CYS A 512 -12.73 22.93 8.90
C CYS A 512 -13.04 21.65 8.11
N ALA A 513 -12.06 21.18 7.35
CA ALA A 513 -12.10 19.95 6.57
C ALA A 513 -10.85 19.10 6.89
N PRO A 514 -10.88 18.32 7.98
CA PRO A 514 -9.75 17.52 8.43
C PRO A 514 -9.16 16.63 7.32
N GLY A 515 -7.83 16.59 7.24
CA GLY A 515 -7.08 15.93 6.16
C GLY A 515 -6.67 16.84 5.00
N SER A 516 -7.07 18.12 5.02
CA SER A 516 -6.59 19.13 4.06
C SER A 516 -5.18 19.64 4.42
N ASP A 517 -4.58 20.43 3.54
CA ASP A 517 -3.33 21.15 3.85
C ASP A 517 -3.57 22.09 5.05
N PRO A 518 -2.82 21.94 6.17
CA PRO A 518 -2.94 22.81 7.33
C PRO A 518 -2.78 24.32 7.06
N LYS A 519 -2.16 24.69 5.92
CA LYS A 519 -2.01 26.09 5.49
C LYS A 519 -3.14 26.61 4.60
N SER A 520 -4.06 25.73 4.16
CA SER A 520 -5.20 26.10 3.32
C SER A 520 -6.34 26.69 4.15
N ASN A 521 -7.20 27.49 3.49
CA ASN A 521 -8.47 27.97 4.05
C ASN A 521 -9.38 26.83 4.51
N LEU A 522 -9.19 25.62 3.97
CA LEU A 522 -9.92 24.42 4.37
C LEU A 522 -9.64 23.97 5.81
N CYS A 523 -8.56 24.43 6.44
CA CYS A 523 -8.20 24.12 7.83
C CYS A 523 -8.35 25.33 8.77
N ALA A 524 -8.81 26.48 8.28
CA ALA A 524 -8.80 27.74 9.02
C ALA A 524 -9.67 27.70 10.30
N LEU A 525 -10.75 26.93 10.31
CA LEU A 525 -11.68 26.83 11.44
C LEU A 525 -11.36 25.65 12.37
N CYS A 526 -10.42 24.78 12.01
CA CYS A 526 -10.08 23.62 12.82
C CYS A 526 -9.35 24.02 14.11
N ILE A 527 -9.65 23.33 15.22
CA ILE A 527 -9.25 23.78 16.56
C ILE A 527 -8.27 22.84 17.25
N GLY A 528 -7.98 21.67 16.67
CA GLY A 528 -7.08 20.69 17.24
C GLY A 528 -7.63 20.04 18.50
N ASN A 529 -6.74 19.45 19.29
CA ASN A 529 -7.05 18.89 20.61
C ASN A 529 -7.24 20.02 21.65
N GLU A 530 -7.42 19.65 22.92
CA GLU A 530 -7.57 20.63 24.02
C GLU A 530 -6.36 21.58 24.18
N GLN A 531 -5.16 21.13 23.75
CA GLN A 531 -3.94 21.93 23.75
C GLN A 531 -3.77 22.80 22.49
N GLY A 532 -4.69 22.70 21.52
CA GLY A 532 -4.59 23.40 20.23
C GLY A 532 -3.58 22.78 19.26
N GLU A 533 -3.09 21.58 19.54
CA GLU A 533 -2.22 20.78 18.68
C GLU A 533 -3.07 19.89 17.75
N ASN A 534 -2.44 19.24 16.76
CA ASN A 534 -3.13 18.33 15.83
C ASN A 534 -4.27 18.99 15.04
N LYS A 535 -4.18 20.31 14.78
CA LYS A 535 -5.17 21.02 13.96
C LYS A 535 -5.32 20.37 12.59
N CYS A 536 -6.57 20.16 12.19
CA CYS A 536 -6.95 19.61 10.90
C CYS A 536 -6.49 18.17 10.65
N VAL A 537 -6.05 17.43 11.68
CA VAL A 537 -5.68 16.02 11.54
C VAL A 537 -6.93 15.16 11.26
N PRO A 538 -6.90 14.19 10.33
CA PRO A 538 -8.08 13.37 10.01
C PRO A 538 -8.28 12.21 11.01
N ASN A 539 -8.32 12.51 12.30
CA ASN A 539 -8.64 11.58 13.38
C ASN A 539 -9.26 12.31 14.59
N SER A 540 -9.69 11.56 15.61
CA SER A 540 -10.39 12.07 16.78
C SER A 540 -9.60 13.01 17.69
N ASN A 541 -8.32 13.28 17.42
CA ASN A 541 -7.56 14.31 18.15
C ASN A 541 -7.97 15.72 17.73
N GLU A 542 -8.45 15.92 16.50
CA GLU A 542 -9.11 17.16 16.09
C GLU A 542 -10.55 17.16 16.62
N ARG A 543 -10.91 18.14 17.46
CA ARG A 543 -12.25 18.20 18.07
C ARG A 543 -13.37 18.46 17.06
N TYR A 544 -13.05 19.03 15.89
CA TYR A 544 -13.99 19.19 14.78
C TYR A 544 -13.98 18.04 13.76
N TYR A 545 -13.33 16.92 14.06
CA TYR A 545 -13.31 15.74 13.19
C TYR A 545 -14.57 14.87 13.32
N GLY A 546 -14.95 14.24 12.20
CA GLY A 546 -16.02 13.27 12.16
C GLY A 546 -17.41 13.91 12.17
N TYR A 547 -18.43 13.07 12.40
CA TYR A 547 -19.82 13.53 12.39
C TYR A 547 -20.08 14.52 13.53
N ASP A 548 -19.71 14.16 14.74
CA ASP A 548 -19.98 14.97 15.95
C ASP A 548 -19.14 16.24 15.95
N GLY A 549 -17.87 16.17 15.53
CA GLY A 549 -16.99 17.33 15.42
C GLY A 549 -17.45 18.34 14.37
N ALA A 550 -17.91 17.90 13.20
CA ALA A 550 -18.45 18.81 12.19
C ALA A 550 -19.74 19.51 12.65
N PHE A 551 -20.59 18.82 13.42
CA PHE A 551 -21.76 19.44 14.04
C PHE A 551 -21.37 20.38 15.19
N ARG A 552 -20.39 20.01 16.01
CA ARG A 552 -19.82 20.89 17.05
C ARG A 552 -19.27 22.19 16.47
N CYS A 553 -18.57 22.13 15.33
CA CYS A 553 -18.09 23.30 14.59
C CYS A 553 -19.21 24.28 14.22
N LEU A 554 -20.41 23.78 13.88
CA LEU A 554 -21.59 24.61 13.65
C LEU A 554 -22.19 25.15 14.95
N ALA A 555 -22.31 24.29 15.97
CA ALA A 555 -22.93 24.63 17.26
C ALA A 555 -22.12 25.69 18.04
N GLU A 556 -20.78 25.67 17.91
CA GLU A 556 -19.88 26.67 18.51
C GLU A 556 -19.73 27.93 17.65
N ASN A 557 -20.52 28.09 16.58
CA ASN A 557 -20.50 29.23 15.66
C ASN A 557 -19.18 29.44 14.91
N ALA A 558 -18.37 28.39 14.74
CA ALA A 558 -17.15 28.48 13.94
C ALA A 558 -17.48 28.52 12.43
N GLY A 559 -18.38 27.66 11.97
CA GLY A 559 -18.91 27.63 10.61
C GLY A 559 -20.41 27.96 10.53
N ASP A 560 -20.90 28.18 9.31
CA ASP A 560 -22.30 28.54 9.03
C ASP A 560 -23.12 27.33 8.56
N VAL A 561 -22.45 26.33 7.97
CA VAL A 561 -23.05 25.08 7.51
C VAL A 561 -22.21 23.88 7.94
N ALA A 562 -22.85 22.81 8.39
CA ALA A 562 -22.20 21.51 8.64
C ALA A 562 -22.73 20.42 7.71
N PHE A 563 -21.82 19.68 7.08
CA PHE A 563 -22.15 18.56 6.22
C PHE A 563 -21.99 17.23 6.98
N VAL A 564 -23.12 16.65 7.38
CA VAL A 564 -23.19 15.46 8.27
C VAL A 564 -24.32 14.52 7.84
N LYS A 565 -24.61 13.49 8.63
CA LYS A 565 -25.85 12.71 8.52
C LYS A 565 -26.93 13.29 9.44
N ASP A 566 -28.20 13.13 9.07
CA ASP A 566 -29.35 13.63 9.85
C ASP A 566 -29.35 13.12 11.30
N ALA A 567 -29.05 11.84 11.48
CA ALA A 567 -28.95 11.20 12.80
C ALA A 567 -27.96 11.89 13.75
N THR A 568 -26.94 12.57 13.22
CA THR A 568 -25.92 13.25 14.04
C THR A 568 -26.52 14.37 14.88
N VAL A 569 -27.43 15.17 14.30
CA VAL A 569 -28.09 16.24 15.04
C VAL A 569 -28.98 15.63 16.12
N LEU A 570 -29.77 14.61 15.75
CA LEU A 570 -30.64 13.88 16.69
C LEU A 570 -29.88 13.21 17.84
N GLN A 571 -28.60 12.90 17.69
CA GLN A 571 -27.75 12.29 18.72
C GLN A 571 -27.08 13.32 19.64
N ASN A 572 -26.94 14.57 19.19
CA ASN A 572 -26.18 15.62 19.86
C ASN A 572 -27.06 16.76 20.41
N THR A 573 -28.39 16.65 20.33
CA THR A 573 -29.33 17.62 20.90
C THR A 573 -30.26 16.99 21.93
N ASP A 574 -31.01 17.83 22.63
CA ASP A 574 -32.04 17.47 23.59
C ASP A 574 -31.51 16.58 24.74
N GLY A 575 -30.29 16.87 25.20
CA GLY A 575 -29.65 16.18 26.33
C GLY A 575 -29.13 14.77 26.03
N LYS A 576 -29.17 14.31 24.77
CA LYS A 576 -28.65 12.99 24.38
C LYS A 576 -27.12 12.89 24.37
N ASN A 577 -26.45 14.02 24.14
CA ASN A 577 -25.03 14.16 24.38
C ASN A 577 -24.85 15.04 25.64
N THR A 578 -24.17 14.49 26.65
CA THR A 578 -23.96 15.13 27.95
C THR A 578 -22.69 15.98 28.01
N GLU A 579 -21.88 16.00 26.94
CA GLU A 579 -20.70 16.85 26.86
C GLU A 579 -21.06 18.34 26.94
N ALA A 580 -20.13 19.14 27.48
CA ALA A 580 -20.37 20.55 27.79
C ALA A 580 -20.82 21.41 26.60
N TRP A 581 -20.36 21.09 25.39
CA TRP A 581 -20.73 21.82 24.17
C TRP A 581 -22.12 21.47 23.63
N ALA A 582 -22.67 20.31 24.02
CA ALA A 582 -23.90 19.75 23.45
C ALA A 582 -25.09 19.70 24.42
N LYS A 583 -24.83 19.69 25.74
CA LYS A 583 -25.84 19.44 26.79
C LYS A 583 -27.10 20.32 26.70
N ASP A 584 -26.96 21.57 26.25
CA ASP A 584 -28.05 22.55 26.19
C ASP A 584 -28.60 22.75 24.77
N LEU A 585 -28.06 22.07 23.77
CA LEU A 585 -28.51 22.21 22.39
C LEU A 585 -29.92 21.64 22.22
N LYS A 586 -30.79 22.40 21.55
CA LYS A 586 -32.15 21.98 21.20
C LYS A 586 -32.24 21.65 19.72
N LEU A 587 -32.94 20.58 19.38
CA LEU A 587 -33.12 20.17 17.99
C LEU A 587 -33.75 21.27 17.12
N GLU A 588 -34.68 22.03 17.69
CA GLU A 588 -35.40 23.12 17.01
C GLU A 588 -34.52 24.32 16.63
N ASN A 589 -33.29 24.41 17.16
CA ASN A 589 -32.34 25.47 16.82
C ASN A 589 -31.63 25.20 15.49
N PHE A 590 -31.87 24.06 14.85
CA PHE A 590 -31.20 23.65 13.62
C PHE A 590 -32.21 23.31 12.53
N GLU A 591 -31.81 23.59 11.29
CA GLU A 591 -32.59 23.29 10.08
C GLU A 591 -31.68 22.69 9.00
N LEU A 592 -32.30 22.04 8.02
CA LEU A 592 -31.65 21.45 6.87
C LEU A 592 -31.81 22.36 5.66
N LEU A 593 -30.75 22.47 4.85
CA LEU A 593 -30.84 23.06 3.52
C LEU A 593 -31.21 22.00 2.49
N CYS A 594 -32.24 22.28 1.70
CA CYS A 594 -32.70 21.41 0.63
C CYS A 594 -32.14 21.88 -0.72
N LEU A 595 -31.96 20.96 -1.68
CA LEU A 595 -31.41 21.29 -3.00
C LEU A 595 -32.30 22.22 -3.84
N ASP A 596 -33.59 22.30 -3.52
CA ASP A 596 -34.54 23.23 -4.15
C ASP A 596 -34.44 24.66 -3.61
N GLY A 597 -33.52 24.92 -2.67
CA GLY A 597 -33.31 26.22 -2.02
C GLY A 597 -34.18 26.45 -0.79
N THR A 598 -35.08 25.53 -0.45
CA THR A 598 -35.90 25.61 0.77
C THR A 598 -35.13 25.14 2.00
N ARG A 599 -35.75 25.34 3.17
CA ARG A 599 -35.26 24.90 4.47
C ARG A 599 -36.33 24.07 5.16
N LYS A 600 -35.92 23.01 5.87
CA LYS A 600 -36.85 22.17 6.62
C LYS A 600 -36.31 21.78 7.99
N PRO A 601 -37.19 21.43 8.94
CA PRO A 601 -36.77 20.83 10.21
C PRO A 601 -35.94 19.56 10.00
N VAL A 602 -35.04 19.27 10.93
CA VAL A 602 -34.15 18.09 10.89
C VAL A 602 -34.93 16.77 10.82
N THR A 603 -36.11 16.71 11.43
CA THR A 603 -37.02 15.55 11.41
C THR A 603 -37.54 15.22 10.01
N GLU A 604 -37.47 16.15 9.06
CA GLU A 604 -37.93 16.00 7.68
C GLU A 604 -36.81 15.65 6.69
N ALA A 605 -35.65 15.18 7.17
CA ALA A 605 -34.49 14.81 6.34
C ALA A 605 -34.83 13.90 5.15
N ARG A 606 -35.82 13.01 5.29
CA ARG A 606 -36.30 12.15 4.18
C ARG A 606 -36.74 12.93 2.95
N SER A 607 -37.30 14.12 3.14
CA SER A 607 -37.73 15.03 2.07
C SER A 607 -36.76 16.18 1.82
N CYS A 608 -35.70 16.30 2.61
CA CYS A 608 -34.70 17.36 2.53
C CYS A 608 -33.31 16.81 2.87
N HIS A 609 -32.62 16.29 1.85
CA HIS A 609 -31.27 15.77 1.94
C HIS A 609 -30.53 16.01 0.63
N LEU A 610 -29.19 15.96 0.67
CA LEU A 610 -28.34 16.17 -0.50
C LEU A 610 -28.30 14.90 -1.38
N ALA A 611 -28.09 13.75 -0.75
CA ALA A 611 -28.11 12.44 -1.40
C ALA A 611 -28.20 11.30 -0.38
N MET A 612 -28.57 10.11 -0.87
CA MET A 612 -28.43 8.86 -0.14
C MET A 612 -26.97 8.39 -0.20
N ALA A 613 -26.38 8.16 0.98
CA ALA A 613 -25.03 7.64 1.13
C ALA A 613 -25.04 6.13 1.42
N PRO A 614 -24.12 5.34 0.85
CA PRO A 614 -23.96 3.93 1.22
C PRO A 614 -23.49 3.82 2.67
N ASN A 615 -23.95 2.80 3.39
CA ASN A 615 -23.52 2.50 4.76
C ASN A 615 -21.99 2.35 4.85
N HIS A 616 -21.47 2.51 6.07
CA HIS A 616 -20.07 2.18 6.34
C HIS A 616 -19.89 0.66 6.23
N ALA A 617 -18.71 0.23 5.78
CA ALA A 617 -18.42 -1.18 5.56
C ALA A 617 -17.07 -1.59 6.15
N VAL A 618 -17.04 -2.79 6.73
CA VAL A 618 -15.79 -3.45 7.08
C VAL A 618 -15.15 -3.97 5.81
N VAL A 619 -13.91 -3.54 5.55
CA VAL A 619 -13.13 -4.01 4.40
C VAL A 619 -11.99 -4.91 4.85
N SER A 620 -11.54 -5.80 3.97
CA SER A 620 -10.38 -6.65 4.21
C SER A 620 -9.75 -7.12 2.89
N ARG A 621 -8.65 -7.87 3.00
CA ARG A 621 -8.08 -8.62 1.88
C ARG A 621 -8.90 -9.87 1.60
N MET A 622 -8.87 -10.34 0.35
CA MET A 622 -9.62 -11.52 -0.09
C MET A 622 -9.29 -12.79 0.73
N ASP A 623 -8.03 -12.97 1.15
CA ASP A 623 -7.58 -14.12 1.94
C ASP A 623 -8.16 -14.18 3.36
N LYS A 624 -8.73 -13.07 3.85
CA LYS A 624 -9.20 -12.95 5.23
C LYS A 624 -10.73 -12.90 5.38
N VAL A 625 -11.47 -12.78 4.28
CA VAL A 625 -12.93 -12.56 4.25
C VAL A 625 -13.70 -13.54 5.14
N GLU A 626 -13.54 -14.84 4.93
CA GLU A 626 -14.33 -15.85 5.65
C GLU A 626 -13.99 -15.87 7.15
N ARG A 627 -12.70 -15.80 7.49
CA ARG A 627 -12.29 -15.78 8.90
C ARG A 627 -12.77 -14.51 9.61
N LEU A 628 -12.65 -13.35 8.97
CA LEU A 628 -13.10 -12.08 9.51
C LEU A 628 -14.61 -12.09 9.77
N LYS A 629 -15.39 -12.59 8.81
CA LYS A 629 -16.85 -12.71 8.92
C LYS A 629 -17.26 -13.59 10.09
N GLN A 630 -16.62 -14.75 10.26
CA GLN A 630 -16.87 -15.64 11.41
C GLN A 630 -16.59 -14.94 12.74
N VAL A 631 -15.42 -14.31 12.86
CA VAL A 631 -15.02 -13.61 14.10
C VAL A 631 -15.99 -12.47 14.40
N LEU A 632 -16.33 -11.62 13.42
CA LEU A 632 -17.21 -10.48 13.67
C LEU A 632 -18.64 -10.89 14.04
N PHE A 633 -19.19 -11.97 13.47
CA PHE A 633 -20.48 -12.50 13.92
C PHE A 633 -20.44 -13.00 15.36
N GLN A 634 -19.39 -13.73 15.74
CA GLN A 634 -19.22 -14.19 17.12
C GLN A 634 -19.05 -13.02 18.10
N GLN A 635 -18.24 -12.03 17.73
CA GLN A 635 -17.95 -10.87 18.57
C GLN A 635 -19.18 -9.97 18.73
N GLN A 636 -19.98 -9.74 17.69
CA GLN A 636 -21.21 -8.94 17.83
C GLN A 636 -22.33 -9.69 18.56
N ALA A 637 -22.35 -11.02 18.57
CA ALA A 637 -23.30 -11.78 19.40
C ALA A 637 -23.01 -11.63 20.90
N LYS A 638 -21.73 -11.41 21.27
CA LYS A 638 -21.32 -11.13 22.66
C LYS A 638 -21.43 -9.64 23.00
N PHE A 639 -20.94 -8.76 22.13
CA PHE A 639 -20.70 -7.35 22.44
C PHE A 639 -21.49 -6.37 21.56
N GLY A 640 -22.35 -6.84 20.66
CA GLY A 640 -23.21 -5.99 19.84
C GLY A 640 -24.35 -5.35 20.65
N ARG A 641 -25.28 -4.68 19.96
CA ARG A 641 -26.38 -3.91 20.56
C ARG A 641 -27.21 -4.72 21.57
N ASN A 642 -27.51 -5.97 21.23
CA ASN A 642 -28.24 -6.94 22.06
C ASN A 642 -27.33 -8.10 22.50
N GLY A 643 -26.01 -7.83 22.60
CA GLY A 643 -25.03 -8.85 22.91
C GLY A 643 -25.12 -9.30 24.36
N SER A 644 -24.82 -10.57 24.63
CA SER A 644 -24.92 -11.16 25.98
C SER A 644 -24.04 -10.49 27.04
N ALA A 645 -23.05 -9.69 26.64
CA ALA A 645 -22.10 -8.98 27.50
C ALA A 645 -22.16 -7.45 27.37
N CYS A 646 -23.16 -6.90 26.66
CA CYS A 646 -23.44 -5.46 26.58
C CYS A 646 -24.76 -5.15 27.33
N PRO A 647 -24.83 -4.16 28.25
CA PRO A 647 -23.80 -3.18 28.59
C PRO A 647 -22.80 -3.61 29.67
N GLY A 648 -22.98 -4.78 30.28
CA GLY A 648 -22.27 -5.15 31.52
C GLY A 648 -20.74 -5.29 31.43
N LYS A 649 -20.17 -5.59 30.27
CA LYS A 649 -18.71 -5.73 30.08
C LYS A 649 -18.16 -4.79 29.01
N PHE A 650 -18.71 -4.88 27.79
CA PHE A 650 -18.24 -4.11 26.64
C PHE A 650 -19.30 -4.07 25.55
N CYS A 651 -19.45 -2.91 24.91
CA CYS A 651 -20.34 -2.70 23.78
C CYS A 651 -19.54 -2.23 22.57
N LEU A 652 -19.55 -3.01 21.49
CA LEU A 652 -18.79 -2.75 20.28
C LEU A 652 -19.28 -1.48 19.55
N PHE A 653 -20.60 -1.27 19.52
CA PHE A 653 -21.27 -0.16 18.82
C PHE A 653 -21.66 0.99 19.76
N HIS A 654 -20.85 1.25 20.80
CA HIS A 654 -21.05 2.37 21.72
C HIS A 654 -19.71 3.03 22.06
N SER A 655 -19.69 4.37 22.08
CA SER A 655 -18.51 5.17 22.42
C SER A 655 -18.87 6.60 22.82
N GLU A 656 -20.02 6.80 23.48
CA GLU A 656 -20.45 8.11 24.00
C GLU A 656 -20.37 9.22 22.93
N THR A 657 -20.99 9.01 21.77
CA THR A 657 -21.03 9.93 20.61
C THR A 657 -19.69 10.23 19.97
N LYS A 658 -18.68 9.37 20.14
CA LYS A 658 -17.36 9.53 19.49
C LYS A 658 -17.19 8.68 18.24
N ASN A 659 -18.13 7.77 17.97
CA ASN A 659 -18.13 6.87 16.81
C ASN A 659 -16.78 6.14 16.61
N LEU A 660 -16.19 5.64 17.70
CA LEU A 660 -14.88 4.98 17.72
C LEU A 660 -15.00 3.56 17.17
N LEU A 661 -14.18 3.21 16.15
CA LEU A 661 -14.16 1.95 15.39
C LEU A 661 -15.39 1.69 14.50
N PHE A 662 -16.58 1.99 15.01
CA PHE A 662 -17.88 1.85 14.34
C PHE A 662 -18.77 3.02 14.72
N ASN A 663 -19.79 3.33 13.90
CA ASN A 663 -20.79 4.31 14.32
C ASN A 663 -21.61 3.81 15.53
N ASP A 664 -21.90 4.71 16.48
CA ASP A 664 -22.64 4.40 17.71
C ASP A 664 -24.13 4.07 17.47
N ASN A 665 -24.64 4.41 16.29
CA ASN A 665 -25.99 4.03 15.85
C ASN A 665 -26.02 2.72 15.06
N THR A 666 -24.92 1.96 15.02
CA THR A 666 -24.92 0.61 14.43
C THR A 666 -25.78 -0.31 15.26
N GLU A 667 -26.77 -0.93 14.62
CA GLU A 667 -27.63 -1.96 15.19
C GLU A 667 -26.93 -3.33 15.15
N CYS A 668 -26.32 -3.67 14.01
CA CYS A 668 -25.52 -4.87 13.80
C CYS A 668 -24.58 -4.73 12.60
N LEU A 669 -23.69 -5.71 12.40
CA LEU A 669 -22.98 -5.87 11.13
C LEU A 669 -23.72 -6.88 10.27
N ALA A 670 -24.21 -6.43 9.11
CA ALA A 670 -25.06 -7.19 8.19
C ALA A 670 -24.30 -7.73 6.98
N ARG A 671 -24.89 -8.76 6.35
CA ARG A 671 -24.39 -9.37 5.12
C ARG A 671 -24.54 -8.40 3.93
N LEU A 672 -23.70 -8.61 2.91
CA LEU A 672 -23.68 -7.76 1.72
C LEU A 672 -24.64 -8.19 0.60
N HIS A 673 -25.33 -9.32 0.74
CA HIS A 673 -26.28 -9.85 -0.25
C HIS A 673 -25.73 -9.85 -1.70
N GLY A 674 -24.51 -10.36 -1.90
CA GLY A 674 -23.86 -10.44 -3.22
C GLY A 674 -23.11 -9.18 -3.67
N LYS A 675 -23.15 -8.09 -2.90
CA LYS A 675 -22.38 -6.86 -3.17
C LYS A 675 -20.96 -6.93 -2.62
N THR A 676 -20.18 -7.92 -3.06
CA THR A 676 -18.84 -8.24 -2.54
C THR A 676 -17.69 -7.45 -3.17
N THR A 677 -17.98 -6.54 -4.10
CA THR A 677 -17.00 -5.59 -4.67
C THR A 677 -17.37 -4.17 -4.31
N TYR A 678 -16.38 -3.27 -4.22
CA TYR A 678 -16.64 -1.86 -3.91
C TYR A 678 -17.63 -1.22 -4.91
N GLU A 679 -17.54 -1.57 -6.19
CA GLU A 679 -18.44 -1.06 -7.24
C GLU A 679 -19.89 -1.50 -7.03
N LYS A 680 -20.12 -2.78 -6.72
CA LYS A 680 -21.47 -3.29 -6.45
C LYS A 680 -22.03 -2.78 -5.12
N TYR A 681 -21.15 -2.59 -4.13
CA TYR A 681 -21.53 -2.12 -2.80
C TYR A 681 -21.91 -0.64 -2.80
N LEU A 682 -21.04 0.21 -3.36
CA LEU A 682 -21.25 1.66 -3.43
C LEU A 682 -22.26 2.06 -4.50
N GLY A 683 -22.36 1.27 -5.58
CA GLY A 683 -23.22 1.55 -6.72
C GLY A 683 -22.56 2.44 -7.78
N PRO A 684 -22.99 2.33 -9.04
CA PRO A 684 -22.34 2.96 -10.19
C PRO A 684 -22.39 4.50 -10.16
N GLN A 685 -23.48 5.08 -9.67
CA GLN A 685 -23.66 6.53 -9.58
C GLN A 685 -22.63 7.14 -8.61
N TYR A 686 -22.48 6.56 -7.42
CA TYR A 686 -21.54 7.02 -6.42
C TYR A 686 -20.08 6.89 -6.91
N VAL A 687 -19.73 5.74 -7.50
CA VAL A 687 -18.40 5.51 -8.07
C VAL A 687 -18.09 6.51 -9.18
N THR A 688 -19.05 6.81 -10.05
CA THR A 688 -18.88 7.78 -11.14
C THR A 688 -18.67 9.19 -10.60
N ALA A 689 -19.43 9.59 -9.57
CA ALA A 689 -19.28 10.89 -8.92
C ALA A 689 -17.88 11.05 -8.30
N ILE A 690 -17.40 10.05 -7.56
CA ILE A 690 -16.04 10.07 -7.00
C ILE A 690 -14.99 10.09 -8.11
N ASN A 691 -15.13 9.29 -9.16
CA ASN A 691 -14.19 9.30 -10.29
C ASN A 691 -14.05 10.71 -10.90
N ASN A 692 -15.15 11.46 -11.01
CA ASN A 692 -15.12 12.83 -11.51
C ASN A 692 -14.41 13.79 -10.54
N LEU A 693 -14.68 13.69 -9.23
CA LEU A 693 -13.97 14.48 -8.22
C LEU A 693 -12.46 14.17 -8.20
N LYS A 694 -12.09 12.91 -8.33
CA LYS A 694 -10.68 12.47 -8.31
C LYS A 694 -9.89 12.89 -9.55
N LYS A 695 -10.52 13.46 -10.59
CA LYS A 695 -9.79 14.13 -11.68
C LYS A 695 -9.13 15.43 -11.21
N CYS A 696 -9.69 16.09 -10.18
CA CYS A 696 -9.14 17.32 -9.62
C CYS A 696 -7.96 17.05 -8.69
N SER A 697 -8.02 15.98 -7.90
CA SER A 697 -6.93 15.56 -7.02
C SER A 697 -7.02 14.08 -6.66
N THR A 698 -5.89 13.38 -6.76
CA THR A 698 -5.70 12.00 -6.28
C THR A 698 -4.88 12.00 -5.01
N SER A 699 -5.18 11.08 -4.08
CA SER A 699 -4.35 10.91 -2.90
C SER A 699 -3.07 10.14 -3.24
N PRO A 700 -1.97 10.31 -2.48
CA PRO A 700 -0.75 9.54 -2.67
C PRO A 700 -0.97 8.02 -2.59
N LEU A 701 -1.94 7.57 -1.80
CA LEU A 701 -2.31 6.16 -1.71
C LEU A 701 -3.00 5.66 -3.00
N LEU A 702 -3.91 6.45 -3.59
CA LEU A 702 -4.54 6.09 -4.86
C LEU A 702 -3.51 5.97 -5.99
N GLU A 703 -2.53 6.88 -6.05
CA GLU A 703 -1.43 6.79 -7.02
C GLU A 703 -0.57 5.54 -6.80
N ALA A 704 -0.25 5.22 -5.55
CA ALA A 704 0.44 4.00 -5.18
C ALA A 704 -0.32 2.75 -5.64
N CYS A 705 -1.61 2.67 -5.34
CA CYS A 705 -2.44 1.55 -5.73
C CYS A 705 -2.60 1.45 -7.26
N ALA A 706 -2.74 2.57 -7.96
CA ALA A 706 -2.78 2.59 -9.42
C ALA A 706 -1.47 2.06 -10.03
N PHE A 707 -0.32 2.31 -9.41
CA PHE A 707 0.96 1.72 -9.81
C PHE A 707 1.00 0.21 -9.54
N LEU A 708 0.59 -0.25 -8.35
CA LEU A 708 0.64 -1.66 -7.94
C LEU A 708 -0.36 -2.56 -8.66
N ARG A 709 -1.39 -2.00 -9.28
CA ARG A 709 -2.44 -2.73 -10.01
C ARG A 709 -2.17 -2.86 -11.52
N LYS A 710 -1.14 -2.20 -12.04
CA LYS A 710 -0.60 -2.46 -13.39
C LYS A 710 0.14 -3.80 -13.37
#